data_AF-A0A399PJN3-F1
#
_entry.id   AF-A0A399PJN3-F1
#
_cell.length_a   1.000
_cell.length_b   1.000
_cell.length_c   1.000
_cell.angle_alpha   90.00
_cell.angle_beta   90.00
_cell.angle_gamma   90.00
#
_symmetry.space_group_name_H-M   'P 1'
#
loop_
_entity.id
_entity.type
_entity.pdbx_description
1 polymer ?
#
loop_
_entity_poly.entity_id
_entity_poly.type
_entity_poly.pdbx_seq_one_letter_code
_entity_poly.pdbx_strand_id
1 'polypeptide(L)'
;MWRPGILPYSRYLHELTNMYDGTTIPRYRIFTEPQSVPVTNPTPTFHNYNVLLERVVHSSREIIFFFGSALSLPECEGAPGVPSVAGILSLVEATLMDTPSAFAPVRDQPDVGAAYQKAFHQLQAYRGQDAANEVIRRAVLKSRKVTLGQPNTQSILDLNSCRTLDDDFAGWHLRPSLIALGKLLANHSGRFGKTVLTTNFDPLIQIAIRTAHGMYIRTMMHDDGSLNQSEGPGIQIVHLHGYWYGTDTLHVPTQIGSRRTQLKRSLERLLQNRTLVVMGCGGWDDIFMSSLSDLVSDTELNPDVLWTFHESDEDVIRSKYAHVFTKLAPAMSRGRAQFYAGVDLHVFLPQLLARLKDGAVSDEQTHINEILERLGELSPKLRHSILGKIDPSLIVRVDDLKLKHDTLEKELLETRDKSEERAKILEEEAARLAAELQQAQAALTSSRLALTSAAMKDISWLTMIRTQMMPKQPGRVPFHNSKEVALRGYHASAGGQRAVPVLSEVTWSQVAYQENNLHRGYYAALIFKGNNFVPGVVWTCRRSGEGLPAGNSDYFWTLPNIYFGDYLEISSGDGAPEAPLSWRGYEFQVKNPEGNVSEWVKFSYPFDDTILENIRLESFRVGVELLESGKASEAVEPLRKSYVFTDRMLGIDDPDTQEKKAIWNQAIDEAALSKLRFRIGDRLTVVSGESVGVTGTVEKLLLRHLHAYLIRPENGDEPFQASDVQVKLREA
;
A
#
# COMPACT_ATOMS: atom_id res chain seq x y z
N MET A 1 -11.00 14.51 62.82
CA MET A 1 -11.87 15.25 61.87
C MET A 1 -11.79 14.53 60.52
N TRP A 2 -12.31 13.32 60.27
CA TRP A 2 -13.66 12.75 60.36
C TRP A 2 -14.71 13.45 59.45
N ARG A 3 -14.71 13.09 58.14
CA ARG A 3 -15.79 12.48 57.26
C ARG A 3 -17.27 12.94 57.42
N PRO A 4 -18.25 12.50 56.58
CA PRO A 4 -18.42 12.28 55.11
C PRO A 4 -19.89 12.58 54.60
N GLY A 5 -20.33 12.06 53.43
CA GLY A 5 -21.72 11.62 53.13
C GLY A 5 -22.60 12.59 52.29
N ILE A 6 -23.08 12.32 51.05
CA ILE A 6 -23.96 11.29 50.44
C ILE A 6 -25.48 11.42 50.78
N LEU A 7 -26.33 11.38 49.72
CA LEU A 7 -27.78 11.03 49.60
C LEU A 7 -28.83 12.18 49.52
N PRO A 8 -30.09 11.96 49.06
CA PRO A 8 -30.56 11.28 47.83
C PRO A 8 -31.86 11.89 47.19
N TYR A 9 -32.30 11.22 46.12
CA TYR A 9 -33.61 11.14 45.45
C TYR A 9 -34.93 11.50 46.19
N SER A 10 -35.85 12.04 45.39
CA SER A 10 -37.33 11.92 45.41
C SER A 10 -38.17 12.85 46.31
N ARG A 11 -39.34 13.26 45.74
CA ARG A 11 -40.53 13.98 46.28
C ARG A 11 -40.79 15.26 45.46
N TYR A 12 -41.99 15.60 44.97
CA TYR A 12 -43.34 15.07 45.14
C TYR A 12 -44.20 15.64 43.98
N LEU A 13 -45.10 14.82 43.44
CA LEU A 13 -46.30 15.23 42.71
C LEU A 13 -47.34 15.68 43.74
N HIS A 14 -47.94 16.88 43.62
CA HIS A 14 -49.22 17.13 44.27
C HIS A 14 -50.06 18.19 43.55
N GLU A 15 -51.36 17.88 43.51
CA GLU A 15 -52.55 18.73 43.30
C GLU A 15 -53.00 18.97 41.84
N LEU A 16 -53.91 18.17 41.27
CA LEU A 16 -55.37 18.00 41.49
C LEU A 16 -56.25 19.22 41.11
N THR A 17 -56.80 19.12 39.89
CA THR A 17 -58.23 19.30 39.50
C THR A 17 -58.98 20.58 39.91
N ASN A 18 -59.47 21.32 38.89
CA ASN A 18 -60.90 21.63 38.79
C ASN A 18 -61.35 22.14 37.40
N MET A 19 -62.52 21.62 36.99
CA MET A 19 -63.52 22.14 36.04
C MET A 19 -63.35 21.95 34.52
N TYR A 20 -64.21 21.07 33.99
CA TYR A 20 -64.61 20.87 32.60
C TYR A 20 -65.43 22.06 32.06
N ASP A 21 -65.21 22.48 30.81
CA ASP A 21 -66.22 22.37 29.74
C ASP A 21 -65.60 22.58 28.33
N GLY A 22 -66.18 21.92 27.32
CA GLY A 22 -66.24 22.46 25.95
C GLY A 22 -65.14 22.13 24.93
N THR A 23 -65.24 20.94 24.33
CA THR A 23 -64.96 20.64 22.89
C THR A 23 -63.52 20.64 22.31
N THR A 24 -63.14 19.42 21.86
CA THR A 24 -62.25 19.02 20.74
C THR A 24 -60.74 19.23 20.81
N ILE A 25 -60.01 18.25 21.40
CA ILE A 25 -58.77 17.67 20.84
C ILE A 25 -58.70 16.16 21.19
N PRO A 26 -58.52 15.24 20.21
CA PRO A 26 -58.38 13.80 20.46
C PRO A 26 -56.93 13.37 20.75
N ARG A 27 -56.78 12.55 21.81
CA ARG A 27 -55.73 11.53 22.09
C ARG A 27 -54.30 11.81 21.59
N TYR A 28 -53.41 12.16 22.53
CA TYR A 28 -51.96 12.00 22.37
C TYR A 28 -51.61 10.53 22.12
N ARG A 29 -51.08 10.27 20.93
CA ARG A 29 -50.38 9.03 20.56
C ARG A 29 -48.94 9.13 21.06
N ILE A 30 -48.48 8.02 21.60
CA ILE A 30 -47.10 7.63 21.90
C ILE A 30 -46.14 8.21 20.84
N PHE A 31 -45.09 8.91 21.28
CA PHE A 31 -44.01 9.39 20.40
C PHE A 31 -43.34 8.18 19.73
N THR A 32 -43.70 7.95 18.47
CA THR A 32 -42.94 7.16 17.51
C THR A 32 -41.68 7.92 17.10
N GLU A 33 -40.64 7.15 16.77
CA GLU A 33 -39.37 7.56 16.17
C GLU A 33 -39.50 8.71 15.14
N PRO A 34 -38.48 9.58 15.00
CA PRO A 34 -38.51 10.61 13.97
C PRO A 34 -38.60 9.94 12.60
N GLN A 35 -39.71 10.19 11.90
CA GLN A 35 -39.85 9.81 10.50
C GLN A 35 -38.69 10.41 9.72
N SER A 36 -37.94 9.55 9.04
CA SER A 36 -36.95 9.92 8.05
C SER A 36 -37.60 10.82 7.01
N VAL A 37 -37.15 12.07 6.95
CA VAL A 37 -37.37 12.93 5.79
C VAL A 37 -36.78 12.19 4.60
N PRO A 38 -37.52 11.99 3.49
CA PRO A 38 -36.94 11.37 2.31
C PRO A 38 -35.80 12.27 1.83
N VAL A 39 -34.57 11.77 1.91
CA VAL A 39 -33.42 12.40 1.26
C VAL A 39 -33.74 12.38 -0.23
N THR A 40 -34.14 13.53 -0.77
CA THR A 40 -34.25 13.69 -2.21
C THR A 40 -32.84 13.63 -2.76
N ASN A 41 -32.54 12.57 -3.51
CA ASN A 41 -31.23 12.46 -4.16
C ASN A 41 -31.03 13.71 -5.03
N PRO A 42 -29.85 14.35 -4.97
CA PRO A 42 -29.57 15.54 -5.77
C PRO A 42 -29.74 15.20 -7.25
N THR A 43 -30.51 16.03 -7.97
CA THR A 43 -30.70 15.88 -9.40
C THR A 43 -29.38 16.18 -10.13
N PRO A 44 -28.87 15.28 -11.00
CA PRO A 44 -27.61 15.52 -11.68
C PRO A 44 -27.72 16.72 -12.62
N THR A 45 -26.70 17.57 -12.60
CA THR A 45 -26.52 18.66 -13.58
C THR A 45 -25.55 18.16 -14.65
N PHE A 46 -25.87 18.40 -15.92
CA PHE A 46 -25.04 18.01 -17.04
C PHE A 46 -24.37 19.24 -17.66
N HIS A 47 -23.09 19.09 -17.98
CA HIS A 47 -22.31 20.08 -18.69
C HIS A 47 -21.98 19.57 -20.09
N ASN A 48 -21.57 20.46 -20.98
CA ASN A 48 -21.24 20.08 -22.35
C ASN A 48 -19.73 19.78 -22.52
N TYR A 49 -19.42 19.28 -23.71
CA TYR A 49 -18.08 18.97 -24.19
C TYR A 49 -17.03 20.07 -23.95
N ASN A 50 -17.34 21.34 -24.23
CA ASN A 50 -16.37 22.43 -24.10
C ASN A 50 -15.99 22.68 -22.64
N VAL A 51 -16.94 22.55 -21.73
CA VAL A 51 -16.68 22.69 -20.28
C VAL A 51 -15.76 21.57 -19.79
N LEU A 52 -15.93 20.34 -20.29
CA LEU A 52 -15.01 19.23 -19.96
C LEU A 52 -13.58 19.55 -20.43
N LEU A 53 -13.44 20.01 -21.67
CA LEU A 53 -12.13 20.32 -22.26
C LEU A 53 -11.40 21.37 -21.43
N GLU A 54 -12.06 22.49 -21.12
CA GLU A 54 -11.50 23.55 -20.27
C GLU A 54 -11.18 23.04 -18.85
N ARG A 55 -12.05 22.21 -18.26
CA ARG A 55 -11.82 21.62 -16.93
C ARG A 55 -10.57 20.73 -16.89
N VAL A 56 -10.33 19.95 -17.94
CA VAL A 56 -9.15 19.07 -18.04
C VAL A 56 -7.89 19.88 -18.37
N VAL A 57 -7.99 20.91 -19.22
CA VAL A 57 -6.89 21.82 -19.58
C VAL A 57 -6.48 22.73 -18.42
N HIS A 58 -7.37 23.01 -17.47
CA HIS A 58 -7.05 23.87 -16.31
C HIS A 58 -7.04 23.11 -14.98
N SER A 59 -6.96 21.77 -15.01
CA SER A 59 -6.88 20.98 -13.79
C SER A 59 -5.58 21.27 -13.03
N SER A 60 -5.71 21.68 -11.76
CA SER A 60 -4.59 21.82 -10.83
C SER A 60 -4.22 20.52 -10.11
N ARG A 61 -5.06 19.47 -10.27
CA ARG A 61 -4.86 18.14 -9.72
C ARG A 61 -4.40 17.20 -10.81
N GLU A 62 -3.57 16.24 -10.44
CA GLU A 62 -3.19 15.13 -11.31
C GLU A 62 -4.46 14.39 -11.77
N ILE A 63 -4.53 14.12 -13.06
CA ILE A 63 -5.68 13.48 -13.71
C ILE A 63 -5.38 12.00 -13.91
N ILE A 64 -6.35 11.15 -13.57
CA ILE A 64 -6.34 9.72 -13.88
C ILE A 64 -7.49 9.44 -14.83
N PHE A 65 -7.18 8.79 -15.95
CA PHE A 65 -8.22 8.33 -16.86
C PHE A 65 -8.69 6.92 -16.51
N PHE A 66 -9.99 6.72 -16.63
CA PHE A 66 -10.63 5.41 -16.68
C PHE A 66 -11.33 5.24 -18.03
N PHE A 67 -10.93 4.22 -18.78
CA PHE A 67 -11.50 3.92 -20.10
C PHE A 67 -12.25 2.59 -20.11
N GLY A 68 -13.50 2.63 -20.60
CA GLY A 68 -14.26 1.43 -20.95
C GLY A 68 -14.14 1.05 -22.43
N SER A 69 -14.99 0.11 -22.85
CA SER A 69 -14.88 -0.60 -24.13
C SER A 69 -15.05 0.30 -25.36
N ALA A 70 -15.71 1.45 -25.19
CA ALA A 70 -15.93 2.39 -26.29
C ALA A 70 -14.60 2.89 -26.91
N LEU A 71 -13.52 2.95 -26.13
CA LEU A 71 -12.19 3.36 -26.61
C LEU A 71 -11.66 2.48 -27.76
N SER A 72 -11.99 1.18 -27.73
CA SER A 72 -11.43 0.17 -28.64
C SER A 72 -12.36 -0.17 -29.81
N LEU A 73 -13.51 0.50 -29.93
CA LEU A 73 -14.49 0.22 -30.99
C LEU A 73 -13.95 0.57 -32.38
N PRO A 74 -14.30 -0.20 -33.42
CA PRO A 74 -13.96 0.11 -34.79
C PRO A 74 -14.63 1.41 -35.25
N GLU A 75 -14.00 2.12 -36.20
CA GLU A 75 -14.51 3.38 -36.76
C GLU A 75 -15.84 3.22 -37.50
N CYS A 76 -15.95 2.12 -38.21
CA CYS A 76 -17.12 1.72 -38.95
C CYS A 76 -17.17 0.19 -39.03
N GLU A 77 -18.28 -0.33 -39.52
CA GLU A 77 -18.43 -1.78 -39.70
C GLU A 77 -17.35 -2.33 -40.63
N GLY A 78 -16.69 -3.41 -40.19
CA GLY A 78 -15.59 -4.04 -40.93
C GLY A 78 -14.22 -3.38 -40.78
N ALA A 79 -14.12 -2.18 -40.19
CA ALA A 79 -12.82 -1.60 -39.85
C ALA A 79 -12.15 -2.35 -38.69
N PRO A 80 -10.81 -2.33 -38.60
CA PRO A 80 -10.12 -2.90 -37.44
C PRO A 80 -10.55 -2.24 -36.13
N GLY A 81 -10.89 -3.08 -35.16
CA GLY A 81 -11.24 -2.68 -33.79
C GLY A 81 -11.74 -3.87 -32.97
N VAL A 82 -11.91 -3.67 -31.67
CA VAL A 82 -12.58 -4.66 -30.83
C VAL A 82 -14.09 -4.53 -31.06
N PRO A 83 -14.80 -5.62 -31.44
CA PRO A 83 -16.22 -5.56 -31.73
C PRO A 83 -17.05 -4.98 -30.59
N SER A 84 -18.15 -4.32 -30.94
CA SER A 84 -19.18 -3.93 -29.98
C SER A 84 -19.80 -5.14 -29.29
N VAL A 85 -20.62 -4.89 -28.26
CA VAL A 85 -21.37 -5.95 -27.56
C VAL A 85 -22.11 -6.86 -28.54
N ALA A 86 -22.80 -6.29 -29.54
CA ALA A 86 -23.49 -7.07 -30.57
C ALA A 86 -22.53 -8.00 -31.34
N GLY A 87 -21.36 -7.49 -31.73
CA GLY A 87 -20.34 -8.30 -32.41
C GLY A 87 -19.75 -9.39 -31.53
N ILE A 88 -19.60 -9.15 -30.22
CA ILE A 88 -19.16 -10.19 -29.27
C ILE A 88 -20.26 -11.24 -29.09
N LEU A 89 -21.52 -10.85 -28.98
CA LEU A 89 -22.66 -11.78 -28.90
C LEU A 89 -22.68 -12.74 -30.10
N SER A 90 -22.45 -12.25 -31.31
CA SER A 90 -22.31 -13.10 -32.50
C SER A 90 -21.14 -14.08 -32.41
N LEU A 91 -20.01 -13.69 -31.79
CA LEU A 91 -18.88 -14.60 -31.56
C LEU A 91 -19.24 -15.71 -30.56
N VAL A 92 -19.97 -15.37 -29.49
CA VAL A 92 -20.45 -16.34 -28.49
C VAL A 92 -21.47 -17.30 -29.12
N GLU A 93 -22.44 -16.77 -29.87
CA GLU A 93 -23.45 -17.57 -30.57
C GLU A 93 -22.81 -18.55 -31.54
N ALA A 94 -21.82 -18.09 -32.32
CA ALA A 94 -21.05 -18.97 -33.21
C ALA A 94 -20.30 -20.06 -32.43
N THR A 95 -19.74 -19.76 -31.26
CA THR A 95 -19.06 -20.76 -30.42
C THR A 95 -20.03 -21.79 -29.82
N LEU A 96 -21.32 -21.45 -29.70
CA LEU A 96 -22.38 -22.32 -29.20
C LEU A 96 -23.30 -22.85 -30.31
N MET A 97 -22.88 -22.77 -31.58
CA MET A 97 -23.73 -23.12 -32.74
C MET A 97 -24.22 -24.58 -32.72
N ASP A 98 -23.42 -25.48 -32.13
CA ASP A 98 -23.72 -26.90 -31.97
C ASP A 98 -24.66 -27.17 -30.79
N THR A 99 -24.99 -26.15 -29.98
CA THR A 99 -26.00 -26.21 -28.91
C THR A 99 -26.89 -24.95 -28.94
N PRO A 100 -27.76 -24.77 -29.95
CA PRO A 100 -28.55 -23.54 -30.11
C PRO A 100 -29.41 -23.16 -28.90
N SER A 101 -29.88 -24.16 -28.14
CA SER A 101 -30.66 -23.95 -26.91
C SER A 101 -29.87 -23.22 -25.81
N ALA A 102 -28.54 -23.29 -25.82
CA ALA A 102 -27.68 -22.59 -24.86
C ALA A 102 -27.68 -21.07 -25.08
N PHE A 103 -27.87 -20.60 -26.32
CA PHE A 103 -27.89 -19.16 -26.62
C PHE A 103 -29.30 -18.56 -26.59
N ALA A 104 -30.36 -19.37 -26.68
CA ALA A 104 -31.74 -18.90 -26.66
C ALA A 104 -32.06 -17.91 -25.51
N PRO A 105 -31.64 -18.16 -24.24
CA PRO A 105 -31.94 -17.23 -23.13
C PRO A 105 -31.26 -15.86 -23.21
N VAL A 106 -30.27 -15.70 -24.09
CA VAL A 106 -29.57 -14.44 -24.34
C VAL A 106 -30.43 -13.49 -25.16
N ARG A 107 -31.22 -14.04 -26.09
CA ARG A 107 -32.07 -13.25 -27.01
C ARG A 107 -33.23 -12.56 -26.30
N ASP A 108 -33.62 -13.08 -25.14
CA ASP A 108 -34.75 -12.59 -24.33
C ASP A 108 -34.34 -11.50 -23.31
N GLN A 109 -33.07 -11.06 -23.30
CA GLN A 109 -32.58 -10.09 -22.33
C GLN A 109 -33.04 -8.66 -22.65
N PRO A 110 -33.35 -7.84 -21.62
CA PRO A 110 -33.99 -6.54 -21.80
C PRO A 110 -33.05 -5.44 -22.33
N ASP A 111 -31.75 -5.58 -22.10
CA ASP A 111 -30.73 -4.64 -22.56
C ASP A 111 -29.44 -5.36 -22.98
N VAL A 112 -28.60 -4.65 -23.74
CA VAL A 112 -27.36 -5.19 -24.31
C VAL A 112 -26.33 -5.62 -23.25
N GLY A 113 -26.29 -4.97 -22.08
CA GLY A 113 -25.40 -5.34 -20.98
C GLY A 113 -25.85 -6.63 -20.31
N ALA A 114 -27.15 -6.76 -20.03
CA ALA A 114 -27.74 -8.00 -19.53
C ALA A 114 -27.56 -9.16 -20.52
N ALA A 115 -27.75 -8.90 -21.83
CA ALA A 115 -27.48 -9.87 -22.90
C ALA A 115 -26.02 -10.35 -22.87
N TYR A 116 -25.07 -9.43 -22.77
CA TYR A 116 -23.64 -9.76 -22.66
C TYR A 116 -23.34 -10.67 -21.46
N GLN A 117 -23.76 -10.27 -20.27
CA GLN A 117 -23.52 -11.03 -19.05
C GLN A 117 -24.17 -12.42 -19.12
N LYS A 118 -25.40 -12.50 -19.65
CA LYS A 118 -26.09 -13.78 -19.85
C LYS A 118 -25.34 -14.66 -20.86
N ALA A 119 -24.86 -14.09 -21.96
CA ALA A 119 -24.12 -14.84 -22.97
C ALA A 119 -22.84 -15.46 -22.42
N PHE A 120 -22.04 -14.70 -21.65
CA PHE A 120 -20.83 -15.24 -21.02
C PHE A 120 -21.14 -16.24 -19.92
N HIS A 121 -22.22 -16.06 -19.16
CA HIS A 121 -22.69 -17.07 -18.21
C HIS A 121 -23.06 -18.39 -18.92
N GLN A 122 -23.75 -18.32 -20.06
CA GLN A 122 -24.07 -19.52 -20.85
C GLN A 122 -22.79 -20.15 -21.43
N LEU A 123 -21.90 -19.35 -22.01
CA LEU A 123 -20.65 -19.83 -22.57
C LEU A 123 -19.79 -20.55 -21.52
N GLN A 124 -19.62 -19.96 -20.33
CA GLN A 124 -18.89 -20.57 -19.22
C GLN A 124 -19.55 -21.87 -18.75
N ALA A 125 -20.88 -21.90 -18.65
CA ALA A 125 -21.61 -23.11 -18.21
C ALA A 125 -21.47 -24.28 -19.19
N TYR A 126 -21.50 -24.00 -20.50
CA TYR A 126 -21.50 -25.05 -21.54
C TYR A 126 -20.11 -25.40 -22.08
N ARG A 127 -19.13 -24.50 -21.99
CA ARG A 127 -17.79 -24.65 -22.60
C ARG A 127 -16.63 -24.25 -21.68
N GLY A 128 -16.91 -23.76 -20.47
CA GLY A 128 -15.88 -23.38 -19.50
C GLY A 128 -15.27 -21.98 -19.71
N GLN A 129 -14.39 -21.58 -18.79
CA GLN A 129 -13.72 -20.29 -18.80
C GLN A 129 -12.73 -20.13 -19.99
N ASP A 130 -12.09 -21.21 -20.42
CA ASP A 130 -11.17 -21.17 -21.57
C ASP A 130 -11.86 -20.77 -22.87
N ALA A 131 -13.11 -21.20 -23.06
CA ALA A 131 -13.91 -20.81 -24.22
C ALA A 131 -14.32 -19.32 -24.17
N ALA A 132 -14.56 -18.78 -22.98
CA ALA A 132 -14.77 -17.34 -22.79
C ALA A 132 -13.51 -16.55 -23.16
N ASN A 133 -12.35 -16.95 -22.63
CA ASN A 133 -11.05 -16.34 -22.94
C ASN A 133 -10.77 -16.41 -24.45
N GLU A 134 -11.13 -17.51 -25.11
CA GLU A 134 -10.98 -17.71 -26.55
C GLU A 134 -11.85 -16.75 -27.39
N VAL A 135 -13.11 -16.57 -27.02
CA VAL A 135 -13.98 -15.57 -27.67
C VAL A 135 -13.39 -14.17 -27.55
N ILE A 136 -12.81 -13.82 -26.39
CA ILE A 136 -12.15 -12.52 -26.20
C ILE A 136 -10.89 -12.40 -27.04
N ARG A 137 -10.03 -13.43 -27.12
CA ARG A 137 -8.86 -13.42 -28.03
C ARG A 137 -9.27 -13.15 -29.46
N ARG A 138 -10.27 -13.88 -29.97
CA ARG A 138 -10.83 -13.64 -31.32
C ARG A 138 -11.36 -12.21 -31.50
N ALA A 139 -12.01 -11.65 -30.49
CA ALA A 139 -12.52 -10.29 -30.54
C ALA A 139 -11.38 -9.27 -30.59
N VAL A 140 -10.33 -9.43 -29.77
CA VAL A 140 -9.16 -8.54 -29.75
C VAL A 140 -8.37 -8.61 -31.05
N LEU A 141 -8.19 -9.79 -31.63
CA LEU A 141 -7.47 -9.96 -32.90
C LEU A 141 -8.12 -9.23 -34.09
N LYS A 142 -9.41 -8.91 -34.03
CA LYS A 142 -10.08 -8.06 -35.04
C LYS A 142 -9.59 -6.61 -35.04
N SER A 143 -8.83 -6.17 -34.02
CA SER A 143 -8.18 -4.85 -34.00
C SER A 143 -6.81 -4.82 -34.69
N ARG A 144 -6.33 -5.94 -35.23
CA ARG A 144 -5.11 -5.95 -36.06
C ARG A 144 -5.37 -5.36 -37.43
N LYS A 145 -4.32 -4.78 -38.02
CA LYS A 145 -4.32 -4.34 -39.42
C LYS A 145 -4.44 -5.57 -40.33
N VAL A 146 -5.37 -5.51 -41.27
CA VAL A 146 -5.50 -6.55 -42.30
C VAL A 146 -4.30 -6.42 -43.24
N THR A 147 -3.41 -7.41 -43.23
CA THR A 147 -2.26 -7.46 -44.15
C THR A 147 -2.58 -8.43 -45.29
N LEU A 148 -2.59 -7.94 -46.52
CA LEU A 148 -2.79 -8.78 -47.71
C LEU A 148 -1.69 -9.84 -47.81
N GLY A 149 -2.08 -11.12 -47.83
CA GLY A 149 -1.17 -12.26 -48.03
C GLY A 149 -0.69 -12.97 -46.77
N GLN A 150 -1.08 -12.54 -45.56
CA GLN A 150 -0.84 -13.34 -44.34
C GLN A 150 -2.00 -14.33 -44.09
N PRO A 151 -1.70 -15.57 -43.64
CA PRO A 151 -2.73 -16.52 -43.26
C PRO A 151 -3.63 -15.93 -42.17
N ASN A 152 -4.91 -16.26 -42.23
CA ASN A 152 -5.95 -15.73 -41.35
C ASN A 152 -5.52 -15.89 -39.88
N THR A 153 -5.23 -14.79 -39.17
CA THR A 153 -4.74 -14.77 -37.77
C THR A 153 -5.68 -15.48 -36.78
N GLN A 154 -6.89 -15.84 -37.22
CA GLN A 154 -7.86 -16.66 -36.49
C GLN A 154 -7.37 -18.08 -36.18
N SER A 155 -6.34 -18.60 -36.86
CA SER A 155 -5.76 -19.93 -36.55
C SER A 155 -4.70 -19.90 -35.43
N ILE A 156 -4.39 -18.74 -34.88
CA ILE A 156 -3.26 -18.51 -33.97
C ILE A 156 -3.81 -18.09 -32.60
N LEU A 157 -4.05 -19.07 -31.73
CA LEU A 157 -4.72 -18.88 -30.43
C LEU A 157 -3.93 -19.43 -29.25
N ASP A 158 -2.73 -19.93 -29.49
CA ASP A 158 -1.85 -20.33 -28.40
C ASP A 158 -1.26 -19.10 -27.67
N LEU A 159 -0.94 -19.27 -26.39
CA LEU A 159 -0.50 -18.20 -25.51
C LEU A 159 0.83 -17.56 -25.92
N ASN A 160 1.74 -18.31 -26.55
CA ASN A 160 3.04 -17.79 -26.96
C ASN A 160 2.90 -16.88 -28.19
N SER A 161 2.02 -17.26 -29.11
CA SER A 161 1.67 -16.41 -30.24
C SER A 161 0.95 -15.14 -29.80
N CYS A 162 0.05 -15.20 -28.81
CA CYS A 162 -0.58 -14.01 -28.26
C CYS A 162 0.45 -13.03 -27.68
N ARG A 163 1.45 -13.52 -26.92
CA ARG A 163 2.57 -12.70 -26.43
C ARG A 163 3.36 -12.04 -27.57
N THR A 164 3.68 -12.82 -28.60
CA THR A 164 4.42 -12.32 -29.77
C THR A 164 3.65 -11.21 -30.48
N LEU A 165 2.32 -11.36 -30.61
CA LEU A 165 1.46 -10.36 -31.21
C LEU A 165 1.35 -9.10 -30.34
N ASP A 166 1.40 -9.22 -29.01
CA ASP A 166 1.43 -8.09 -28.07
C ASP A 166 2.64 -7.18 -28.32
N ASP A 167 3.80 -7.77 -28.66
CA ASP A 167 5.05 -7.07 -28.96
C ASP A 167 5.14 -6.55 -30.42
N ASP A 168 4.26 -7.02 -31.33
CA ASP A 168 4.15 -6.49 -32.68
C ASP A 168 3.35 -5.16 -32.69
N PHE A 169 4.00 -4.08 -32.23
CA PHE A 169 3.40 -2.75 -32.18
C PHE A 169 2.90 -2.24 -33.55
N ALA A 170 3.56 -2.63 -34.64
CA ALA A 170 3.28 -2.11 -35.97
C ALA A 170 2.02 -2.68 -36.59
N GLY A 171 1.69 -3.94 -36.33
CA GLY A 171 0.52 -4.60 -36.93
C GLY A 171 -0.81 -4.35 -36.20
N TRP A 172 -0.84 -3.64 -35.07
CA TRP A 172 -2.09 -3.23 -34.42
C TRP A 172 -2.64 -1.95 -35.07
N HIS A 173 -3.95 -1.86 -35.24
CA HIS A 173 -4.58 -0.64 -35.72
C HIS A 173 -4.84 0.31 -34.54
N LEU A 174 -4.32 1.53 -34.66
CA LEU A 174 -4.60 2.60 -33.71
C LEU A 174 -5.39 3.70 -34.41
N ARG A 175 -6.58 3.97 -33.88
CA ARG A 175 -7.40 5.11 -34.29
C ARG A 175 -6.77 6.43 -33.86
N PRO A 176 -7.14 7.57 -34.46
CA PRO A 176 -6.60 8.89 -34.10
C PRO A 176 -6.69 9.22 -32.60
N SER A 177 -7.76 8.77 -31.95
CA SER A 177 -7.99 8.97 -30.51
C SER A 177 -7.04 8.15 -29.62
N LEU A 178 -6.75 6.89 -29.98
CA LEU A 178 -5.73 6.09 -29.30
C LEU A 178 -4.34 6.69 -29.53
N ILE A 179 -4.01 7.12 -30.75
CA ILE A 179 -2.75 7.82 -31.04
C ILE A 179 -2.63 9.08 -30.18
N ALA A 180 -3.70 9.86 -30.07
CA ALA A 180 -3.74 11.06 -29.24
C ALA A 180 -3.55 10.73 -27.76
N LEU A 181 -4.23 9.70 -27.25
CA LEU A 181 -4.07 9.21 -25.88
C LEU A 181 -2.63 8.79 -25.59
N GLY A 182 -2.01 8.01 -26.48
CA GLY A 182 -0.61 7.59 -26.33
C GLY A 182 0.33 8.78 -26.19
N LYS A 183 0.14 9.83 -27.02
CA LYS A 183 0.91 11.08 -26.96
C LYS A 183 0.61 11.89 -25.69
N LEU A 184 -0.65 11.97 -25.27
CA LEU A 184 -1.04 12.65 -24.02
C LEU A 184 -0.35 12.01 -22.82
N LEU A 185 -0.40 10.69 -22.71
CA LEU A 185 0.18 9.96 -21.59
C LEU A 185 1.72 10.01 -21.63
N ALA A 186 2.33 9.85 -22.81
CA ALA A 186 3.79 9.89 -22.96
C ALA A 186 4.38 11.29 -22.70
N ASN A 187 3.74 12.34 -23.24
CA ASN A 187 4.33 13.68 -23.28
C ASN A 187 3.84 14.61 -22.15
N HIS A 188 2.73 14.29 -21.49
CA HIS A 188 2.14 15.14 -20.46
C HIS A 188 1.92 14.38 -19.14
N SER A 189 2.82 13.44 -18.82
CA SER A 189 2.73 12.57 -17.62
C SER A 189 2.72 13.32 -16.28
N GLY A 190 3.23 14.56 -16.22
CA GLY A 190 3.12 15.41 -15.03
C GLY A 190 1.68 15.83 -14.71
N ARG A 191 0.81 15.91 -15.73
CA ARG A 191 -0.60 16.26 -15.59
C ARG A 191 -1.51 15.05 -15.55
N PHE A 192 -1.31 14.09 -16.45
CA PHE A 192 -2.16 12.89 -16.57
C PHE A 192 -1.69 11.72 -15.70
N GLY A 193 -0.79 12.00 -14.76
CA GLY A 193 -0.20 11.02 -13.87
C GLY A 193 0.53 9.89 -14.58
N LYS A 194 0.85 8.86 -13.81
CA LYS A 194 1.54 7.66 -14.28
C LYS A 194 0.67 6.42 -14.26
N THR A 195 -0.66 6.57 -14.16
CA THR A 195 -1.57 5.42 -14.08
C THR A 195 -2.82 5.66 -14.92
N VAL A 196 -3.19 4.66 -15.71
CA VAL A 196 -4.44 4.59 -16.47
C VAL A 196 -5.20 3.33 -16.07
N LEU A 197 -6.49 3.47 -15.83
CA LEU A 197 -7.38 2.38 -15.49
C LEU A 197 -8.21 1.98 -16.71
N THR A 198 -8.44 0.70 -16.90
CA THR A 198 -9.35 0.22 -17.95
C THR A 198 -9.99 -1.12 -17.60
N THR A 199 -11.18 -1.34 -18.13
CA THR A 199 -11.86 -2.65 -18.13
C THR A 199 -11.67 -3.39 -19.45
N ASN A 200 -10.94 -2.81 -20.40
CA ASN A 200 -10.71 -3.41 -21.72
C ASN A 200 -9.71 -4.55 -21.59
N PHE A 201 -9.82 -5.56 -22.45
CA PHE A 201 -8.91 -6.71 -22.45
C PHE A 201 -7.75 -6.53 -23.43
N ASP A 202 -7.91 -5.64 -24.41
CA ASP A 202 -7.00 -5.45 -25.54
C ASP A 202 -5.73 -4.67 -25.18
N PRO A 203 -4.68 -4.75 -26.01
CA PRO A 203 -3.41 -4.06 -25.77
C PRO A 203 -3.37 -2.61 -26.26
N LEU A 204 -4.45 -2.03 -26.79
CA LEU A 204 -4.33 -0.86 -27.67
C LEU A 204 -3.78 0.39 -26.96
N ILE A 205 -4.00 0.53 -25.66
CA ILE A 205 -3.40 1.62 -24.85
C ILE A 205 -1.87 1.46 -24.76
N GLN A 206 -1.38 0.23 -24.55
CA GLN A 206 0.04 -0.11 -24.53
C GLN A 206 0.71 0.23 -25.87
N ILE A 207 0.10 -0.25 -26.96
CA ILE A 207 0.58 -0.01 -28.31
C ILE A 207 0.61 1.49 -28.60
N ALA A 208 -0.42 2.24 -28.19
CA ALA A 208 -0.47 3.68 -28.38
C ALA A 208 0.67 4.42 -27.65
N ILE A 209 0.94 4.07 -26.39
CA ILE A 209 2.04 4.65 -25.62
C ILE A 209 3.40 4.33 -26.28
N ARG A 210 3.62 3.08 -26.70
CA ARG A 210 4.87 2.69 -27.39
C ARG A 210 5.05 3.39 -28.72
N THR A 211 3.97 3.54 -29.49
CA THR A 211 3.99 4.26 -30.78
C THR A 211 4.30 5.73 -30.58
N ALA A 212 3.98 6.30 -29.41
CA ALA A 212 4.39 7.64 -29.00
C ALA A 212 5.78 7.68 -28.31
N HIS A 213 6.56 6.60 -28.40
CA HIS A 213 7.88 6.43 -27.76
C HIS A 213 7.88 6.49 -26.22
N GLY A 214 6.71 6.30 -25.60
CA GLY A 214 6.58 6.18 -24.15
C GLY A 214 6.91 4.78 -23.63
N MET A 215 7.18 4.69 -22.32
CA MET A 215 7.32 3.43 -21.59
C MET A 215 6.03 3.12 -20.84
N TYR A 216 5.67 1.84 -20.74
CA TYR A 216 4.52 1.41 -19.95
C TYR A 216 4.85 0.19 -19.09
N ILE A 217 4.03 -0.01 -18.06
CA ILE A 217 3.97 -1.22 -17.23
C ILE A 217 2.53 -1.70 -17.26
N ARG A 218 2.31 -3.00 -17.46
CA ARG A 218 0.98 -3.59 -17.47
C ARG A 218 0.71 -4.30 -16.16
N THR A 219 -0.44 -4.01 -15.54
CA THR A 219 -0.96 -4.72 -14.38
C THR A 219 -2.28 -5.37 -14.77
N MET A 220 -2.39 -6.69 -14.58
CA MET A 220 -3.54 -7.50 -15.02
C MET A 220 -4.26 -8.06 -13.79
N MET A 221 -5.48 -7.63 -13.54
CA MET A 221 -6.25 -8.00 -12.36
C MET A 221 -7.35 -9.00 -12.77
N HIS A 222 -7.15 -10.28 -12.45
CA HIS A 222 -8.18 -11.33 -12.57
C HIS A 222 -8.63 -11.88 -11.22
N ASP A 223 -7.99 -11.44 -10.12
CA ASP A 223 -8.30 -11.74 -8.73
C ASP A 223 -7.99 -10.51 -7.84
N ASP A 224 -8.11 -10.63 -6.51
CA ASP A 224 -7.69 -9.59 -5.58
C ASP A 224 -6.16 -9.40 -5.58
N GLY A 225 -5.73 -8.15 -5.50
CA GLY A 225 -4.31 -7.79 -5.55
C GLY A 225 -4.08 -6.30 -5.41
N SER A 226 -2.82 -5.89 -5.36
CA SER A 226 -2.46 -4.47 -5.22
C SER A 226 -1.98 -3.88 -6.54
N LEU A 227 -2.32 -2.61 -6.79
CA LEU A 227 -1.76 -1.86 -7.91
C LEU A 227 -0.25 -1.63 -7.78
N ASN A 228 0.33 -1.77 -6.57
CA ASN A 228 1.77 -1.55 -6.34
C ASN A 228 2.65 -2.78 -6.64
N GLN A 229 2.11 -3.83 -7.26
CA GLN A 229 2.86 -5.06 -7.53
C GLN A 229 3.93 -4.90 -8.62
N SER A 230 3.93 -3.79 -9.37
CA SER A 230 4.87 -3.56 -10.46
C SER A 230 5.55 -2.20 -10.30
N GLU A 231 6.85 -2.20 -10.04
CA GLU A 231 7.69 -1.00 -10.00
C GLU A 231 8.52 -0.89 -11.28
N GLY A 232 8.58 0.30 -11.87
CA GLY A 232 9.45 0.58 -13.01
C GLY A 232 9.23 1.95 -13.66
N PRO A 233 10.07 2.31 -14.64
CA PRO A 233 9.90 3.54 -15.40
C PRO A 233 8.78 3.37 -16.45
N GLY A 234 7.68 4.11 -16.32
CA GLY A 234 6.63 4.18 -17.33
C GLY A 234 5.25 4.55 -16.79
N ILE A 235 4.27 4.57 -17.70
CA ILE A 235 2.85 4.68 -17.38
C ILE A 235 2.31 3.30 -17.04
N GLN A 236 1.76 3.14 -15.86
CA GLN A 236 1.07 1.93 -15.44
C GLN A 236 -0.31 1.85 -16.09
N ILE A 237 -0.61 0.74 -16.74
CA ILE A 237 -1.91 0.45 -17.34
C ILE A 237 -2.52 -0.72 -16.57
N VAL A 238 -3.64 -0.47 -15.91
CA VAL A 238 -4.31 -1.43 -15.04
C VAL A 238 -5.54 -1.96 -15.74
N HIS A 239 -5.53 -3.26 -16.07
CA HIS A 239 -6.68 -3.98 -16.60
C HIS A 239 -7.45 -4.64 -15.46
N LEU A 240 -8.60 -4.08 -15.10
CA LEU A 240 -9.34 -4.47 -13.89
C LEU A 240 -10.11 -5.79 -14.02
N HIS A 241 -10.38 -6.23 -15.25
CA HIS A 241 -11.18 -7.42 -15.56
C HIS A 241 -10.37 -8.54 -16.23
N GLY A 242 -9.04 -8.46 -16.16
CA GLY A 242 -8.13 -9.38 -16.84
C GLY A 242 -7.65 -8.84 -18.18
N TYR A 243 -6.83 -9.63 -18.85
CA TYR A 243 -6.19 -9.31 -20.12
C TYR A 243 -6.47 -10.39 -21.16
N TRP A 244 -6.39 -10.05 -22.45
CA TRP A 244 -6.77 -10.94 -23.55
C TRP A 244 -5.97 -12.25 -23.62
N TYR A 245 -4.83 -12.37 -22.93
CA TYR A 245 -4.13 -13.63 -22.69
C TYR A 245 -3.45 -13.64 -21.32
N GLY A 246 -3.11 -14.85 -20.85
CA GLY A 246 -2.31 -15.05 -19.64
C GLY A 246 -3.06 -14.88 -18.31
N THR A 247 -4.33 -14.48 -18.35
CA THR A 247 -5.23 -14.36 -17.21
C THR A 247 -6.65 -14.72 -17.63
N ASP A 248 -7.51 -15.05 -16.68
CA ASP A 248 -8.94 -15.14 -16.94
C ASP A 248 -9.57 -13.76 -17.15
N THR A 249 -10.51 -13.73 -18.09
CA THR A 249 -11.33 -12.55 -18.40
C THR A 249 -12.65 -12.60 -17.61
N LEU A 250 -12.96 -11.51 -16.91
CA LEU A 250 -14.11 -11.43 -15.99
C LEU A 250 -15.30 -10.77 -16.69
N HIS A 251 -16.44 -11.46 -16.74
CA HIS A 251 -17.62 -11.03 -17.51
C HIS A 251 -18.92 -11.04 -16.73
N VAL A 252 -19.10 -12.01 -15.84
CA VAL A 252 -20.38 -12.24 -15.15
C VAL A 252 -20.42 -11.54 -13.79
N PRO A 253 -21.62 -11.18 -13.27
CA PRO A 253 -21.77 -10.49 -11.98
C PRO A 253 -21.02 -11.14 -10.81
N THR A 254 -21.02 -12.47 -10.73
CA THR A 254 -20.31 -13.21 -9.67
C THR A 254 -18.79 -13.05 -9.73
N GLN A 255 -18.23 -12.86 -10.93
CA GLN A 255 -16.80 -12.61 -11.15
C GLN A 255 -16.45 -11.15 -10.85
N ILE A 256 -17.19 -10.21 -11.44
CA ILE A 256 -16.86 -8.77 -11.35
C ILE A 256 -17.22 -8.16 -9.99
N GLY A 257 -18.24 -8.67 -9.31
CA GLY A 257 -18.68 -8.25 -7.98
C GLY A 257 -18.01 -9.01 -6.82
N SER A 258 -17.07 -9.91 -7.11
CA SER A 258 -16.27 -10.59 -6.09
C SER A 258 -15.53 -9.59 -5.19
N ARG A 259 -15.41 -9.90 -3.89
CA ARG A 259 -14.74 -9.03 -2.92
C ARG A 259 -13.24 -8.98 -3.22
N ARG A 260 -12.74 -7.83 -3.64
CA ARG A 260 -11.32 -7.56 -3.91
C ARG A 260 -10.81 -6.41 -3.04
N THR A 261 -10.56 -6.72 -1.76
CA THR A 261 -10.28 -5.71 -0.72
C THR A 261 -8.92 -5.03 -0.92
N GLN A 262 -7.92 -5.75 -1.42
CA GLN A 262 -6.60 -5.15 -1.71
C GLN A 262 -6.67 -4.22 -2.93
N LEU A 263 -7.43 -4.60 -3.96
CA LEU A 263 -7.63 -3.76 -5.14
C LEU A 263 -8.37 -2.49 -4.75
N LYS A 264 -9.46 -2.62 -3.97
CA LYS A 264 -10.21 -1.47 -3.44
C LYS A 264 -9.29 -0.49 -2.70
N ARG A 265 -8.50 -0.97 -1.73
CA ARG A 265 -7.57 -0.12 -0.97
C ARG A 265 -6.52 0.55 -1.86
N SER A 266 -6.09 -0.15 -2.91
CA SER A 266 -5.11 0.40 -3.86
C SER A 266 -5.74 1.48 -4.75
N LEU A 267 -6.99 1.32 -5.17
CA LEU A 267 -7.77 2.35 -5.87
C LEU A 267 -8.03 3.57 -4.98
N GLU A 268 -8.34 3.34 -3.70
CA GLU A 268 -8.53 4.43 -2.72
C GLU A 268 -7.29 5.33 -2.63
N ARG A 269 -6.11 4.72 -2.46
CA ARG A 269 -4.83 5.43 -2.42
C ARG A 269 -4.49 6.10 -3.75
N LEU A 270 -4.82 5.46 -4.87
CA LEU A 270 -4.54 5.99 -6.19
C LEU A 270 -5.38 7.25 -6.48
N LEU A 271 -6.66 7.24 -6.11
CA LEU A 271 -7.61 8.31 -6.46
C LEU A 271 -7.66 9.45 -5.43
N GLN A 272 -7.03 9.26 -4.26
CA GLN A 272 -6.99 10.25 -3.20
C GLN A 272 -6.46 11.60 -3.69
N ASN A 273 -7.23 12.68 -3.48
CA ASN A 273 -6.90 14.06 -3.89
C ASN A 273 -6.61 14.26 -5.39
N ARG A 274 -7.06 13.35 -6.26
CA ARG A 274 -6.86 13.43 -7.71
C ARG A 274 -8.19 13.62 -8.45
N THR A 275 -8.08 13.93 -9.73
CA THR A 275 -9.24 14.02 -10.63
C THR A 275 -9.33 12.76 -11.47
N LEU A 276 -10.42 12.01 -11.32
CA LEU A 276 -10.74 10.84 -12.13
C LEU A 276 -11.63 11.26 -13.30
N VAL A 277 -11.22 10.98 -14.53
CA VAL A 277 -12.01 11.20 -15.75
C VAL A 277 -12.45 9.85 -16.30
N VAL A 278 -13.76 9.60 -16.24
CA VAL A 278 -14.37 8.34 -16.68
C VAL A 278 -14.98 8.52 -18.08
N MET A 279 -14.51 7.72 -19.04
CA MET A 279 -14.97 7.78 -20.44
C MET A 279 -15.27 6.38 -20.99
N GLY A 280 -16.36 6.26 -21.76
CA GLY A 280 -16.73 5.03 -22.44
C GLY A 280 -17.11 3.87 -21.50
N CYS A 281 -17.50 4.17 -20.26
CA CYS A 281 -17.88 3.19 -19.24
C CYS A 281 -19.40 3.19 -19.01
N GLY A 282 -19.99 1.99 -18.95
CA GLY A 282 -21.42 1.80 -18.68
C GLY A 282 -21.83 1.93 -17.21
N GLY A 283 -20.87 1.97 -16.27
CA GLY A 283 -21.15 2.12 -14.84
C GLY A 283 -21.67 0.86 -14.14
N TRP A 284 -21.31 -0.32 -14.63
CA TRP A 284 -21.79 -1.60 -14.12
C TRP A 284 -21.50 -1.78 -12.62
N ASP A 285 -22.28 -2.62 -11.95
CA ASP A 285 -22.03 -2.97 -10.55
C ASP A 285 -20.81 -3.92 -10.42
N ASP A 286 -19.63 -3.35 -10.62
CA ASP A 286 -18.34 -4.02 -10.51
C ASP A 286 -17.52 -3.48 -9.32
N ILE A 287 -16.34 -4.06 -9.13
CA ILE A 287 -15.42 -3.64 -8.07
C ILE A 287 -15.02 -2.16 -8.19
N PHE A 288 -14.91 -1.62 -9.39
CA PHE A 288 -14.52 -0.22 -9.59
C PHE A 288 -15.63 0.69 -9.11
N MET A 289 -16.88 0.43 -9.51
CA MET A 289 -18.02 1.23 -9.06
C MET A 289 -18.31 1.09 -7.58
N SER A 290 -18.13 -0.10 -6.99
CA SER A 290 -18.20 -0.28 -5.54
C SER A 290 -17.09 0.51 -4.83
N SER A 291 -15.85 0.41 -5.30
CA SER A 291 -14.70 1.16 -4.72
C SER A 291 -14.88 2.67 -4.85
N LEU A 292 -15.36 3.12 -6.00
CA LEU A 292 -15.64 4.53 -6.25
C LEU A 292 -16.76 5.06 -5.35
N SER A 293 -17.84 4.29 -5.17
CA SER A 293 -18.96 4.63 -4.27
C SER A 293 -18.49 4.83 -2.82
N ASP A 294 -17.61 3.96 -2.33
CA ASP A 294 -17.08 4.06 -0.97
C ASP A 294 -16.10 5.23 -0.85
N LEU A 295 -15.22 5.40 -1.84
CA LEU A 295 -14.25 6.50 -1.94
C LEU A 295 -14.93 7.87 -1.96
N VAL A 296 -16.04 8.02 -2.70
CA VAL A 296 -16.80 9.28 -2.71
C VAL A 296 -17.65 9.49 -1.46
N SER A 297 -17.91 8.44 -0.68
CA SER A 297 -18.59 8.57 0.61
C SER A 297 -17.64 9.06 1.70
N ASP A 298 -16.35 8.76 1.57
CA ASP A 298 -15.29 9.23 2.47
C ASP A 298 -14.92 10.70 2.19
N THR A 299 -15.18 11.57 3.17
CA THR A 299 -14.88 13.01 3.08
C THR A 299 -13.39 13.34 3.19
N GLU A 300 -12.55 12.41 3.61
CA GLU A 300 -11.11 12.61 3.79
C GLU A 300 -10.33 12.34 2.50
N LEU A 301 -10.80 11.39 1.67
CA LEU A 301 -10.13 10.99 0.42
C LEU A 301 -10.26 12.02 -0.71
N ASN A 302 -11.32 12.83 -0.72
CA ASN A 302 -11.50 14.01 -1.56
C ASN A 302 -11.20 13.88 -3.08
N PRO A 303 -11.63 12.80 -3.76
CA PRO A 303 -11.52 12.68 -5.21
C PRO A 303 -12.43 13.69 -5.93
N ASP A 304 -12.01 14.16 -7.10
CA ASP A 304 -12.92 14.76 -8.07
C ASP A 304 -13.26 13.71 -9.15
N VAL A 305 -14.52 13.58 -9.53
CA VAL A 305 -14.99 12.62 -10.53
C VAL A 305 -15.64 13.38 -11.67
N LEU A 306 -15.06 13.29 -12.86
CA LEU A 306 -15.64 13.80 -14.10
C LEU A 306 -16.15 12.61 -14.90
N TRP A 307 -17.46 12.45 -14.96
CA TRP A 307 -18.09 11.31 -15.64
C TRP A 307 -18.71 11.77 -16.95
N THR A 308 -18.37 11.09 -18.05
CA THR A 308 -18.78 11.48 -19.39
C THR A 308 -19.75 10.48 -20.00
N PHE A 309 -20.72 10.99 -20.74
CA PHE A 309 -21.73 10.23 -21.47
C PHE A 309 -21.67 10.57 -22.95
N HIS A 310 -21.78 9.56 -23.81
CA HIS A 310 -21.82 9.75 -25.24
C HIS A 310 -23.17 10.35 -25.68
N GLU A 311 -24.25 9.90 -25.04
CA GLU A 311 -25.59 10.45 -25.23
C GLU A 311 -25.63 11.94 -24.87
N SER A 312 -26.33 12.73 -25.68
CA SER A 312 -26.55 14.17 -25.43
C SER A 312 -27.88 14.47 -24.76
N ASP A 313 -28.83 13.54 -24.80
CA ASP A 313 -30.16 13.67 -24.19
C ASP A 313 -30.08 13.35 -22.69
N GLU A 314 -30.28 14.38 -21.86
CA GLU A 314 -30.20 14.27 -20.41
C GLU A 314 -31.24 13.33 -19.80
N ASP A 315 -32.44 13.22 -20.36
CA ASP A 315 -33.49 12.36 -19.82
C ASP A 315 -33.18 10.89 -20.08
N VAL A 316 -32.63 10.60 -21.27
CA VAL A 316 -32.08 9.27 -21.59
C VAL A 316 -30.94 8.93 -20.63
N ILE A 317 -30.03 9.87 -20.38
CA ILE A 317 -28.91 9.66 -19.44
C ILE A 317 -29.44 9.40 -18.02
N ARG A 318 -30.36 10.24 -17.51
CA ARG A 318 -30.96 10.10 -16.17
C ARG A 318 -31.59 8.73 -15.97
N SER A 319 -32.36 8.27 -16.94
CA SER A 319 -33.04 6.98 -16.90
C SER A 319 -32.05 5.82 -16.95
N LYS A 320 -31.15 5.81 -17.94
CA LYS A 320 -30.21 4.71 -18.20
C LYS A 320 -29.14 4.57 -17.11
N TYR A 321 -28.67 5.68 -16.55
CA TYR A 321 -27.57 5.73 -15.58
C TYR A 321 -28.00 6.11 -14.16
N ALA A 322 -29.29 5.95 -13.83
CA ALA A 322 -29.84 6.20 -12.49
C ALA A 322 -29.01 5.54 -11.35
N HIS A 323 -28.50 4.33 -11.61
CA HIS A 323 -27.65 3.58 -10.68
C HIS A 323 -26.29 4.26 -10.43
N VAL A 324 -25.68 4.90 -11.44
CA VAL A 324 -24.43 5.67 -11.30
C VAL A 324 -24.66 6.90 -10.41
N PHE A 325 -25.73 7.66 -10.67
CA PHE A 325 -26.06 8.84 -9.86
C PHE A 325 -26.34 8.47 -8.40
N THR A 326 -26.99 7.33 -8.17
CA THR A 326 -27.25 6.82 -6.82
C THR A 326 -25.94 6.53 -6.08
N LYS A 327 -24.98 5.86 -6.73
CA LYS A 327 -23.67 5.56 -6.13
C LYS A 327 -22.79 6.80 -5.91
N LEU A 328 -22.92 7.81 -6.79
CA LEU A 328 -22.12 9.04 -6.72
C LEU A 328 -22.79 10.18 -5.96
N ALA A 329 -24.02 9.99 -5.48
CA ALA A 329 -24.79 11.01 -4.77
C ALA A 329 -24.00 11.73 -3.66
N PRO A 330 -23.18 11.03 -2.83
CA PRO A 330 -22.36 11.71 -1.82
C PRO A 330 -21.36 12.72 -2.40
N ALA A 331 -20.69 12.42 -3.52
CA ALA A 331 -19.80 13.37 -4.18
C ALA A 331 -20.56 14.44 -4.98
N MET A 332 -21.72 14.10 -5.54
CA MET A 332 -22.58 15.07 -6.23
C MET A 332 -23.01 16.20 -5.30
N SER A 333 -23.49 15.85 -4.10
CA SER A 333 -23.89 16.84 -3.07
C SER A 333 -22.75 17.77 -2.65
N ARG A 334 -21.49 17.36 -2.83
CA ARG A 334 -20.30 18.16 -2.53
C ARG A 334 -19.72 18.90 -3.74
N GLY A 335 -20.36 18.80 -4.91
CA GLY A 335 -19.85 19.35 -6.17
C GLY A 335 -18.58 18.65 -6.69
N ARG A 336 -18.24 17.49 -6.12
CA ARG A 336 -17.04 16.69 -6.43
C ARG A 336 -17.25 15.70 -7.57
N ALA A 337 -18.50 15.33 -7.85
CA ALA A 337 -18.87 14.58 -9.04
C ALA A 337 -19.58 15.52 -10.03
N GLN A 338 -19.07 15.59 -11.26
CA GLN A 338 -19.61 16.41 -12.35
C GLN A 338 -19.85 15.53 -13.57
N PHE A 339 -20.97 15.77 -14.26
CA PHE A 339 -21.42 14.95 -15.37
C PHE A 339 -21.41 15.73 -16.68
N TYR A 340 -21.01 15.07 -17.76
CA TYR A 340 -20.85 15.68 -19.07
C TYR A 340 -21.60 14.87 -20.13
N ALA A 341 -22.51 15.52 -20.85
CA ALA A 341 -23.33 14.91 -21.89
C ALA A 341 -22.78 15.23 -23.29
N GLY A 342 -23.03 14.34 -24.26
CA GLY A 342 -22.63 14.51 -25.66
C GLY A 342 -21.12 14.45 -25.88
N VAL A 343 -20.39 13.70 -25.06
CA VAL A 343 -18.93 13.59 -25.14
C VAL A 343 -18.54 12.35 -25.95
N ASP A 344 -18.08 12.58 -27.18
CA ASP A 344 -17.38 11.55 -27.96
C ASP A 344 -15.89 11.56 -27.60
N LEU A 345 -15.43 10.50 -26.93
CA LEU A 345 -14.03 10.34 -26.55
C LEU A 345 -13.08 10.32 -27.76
N HIS A 346 -13.57 9.88 -28.93
CA HIS A 346 -12.77 9.81 -30.15
C HIS A 346 -12.51 11.18 -30.77
N VAL A 347 -13.36 12.16 -30.45
CA VAL A 347 -13.17 13.58 -30.78
C VAL A 347 -12.42 14.30 -29.68
N PHE A 348 -12.75 14.00 -28.41
CA PHE A 348 -12.18 14.64 -27.23
C PHE A 348 -10.66 14.50 -27.14
N LEU A 349 -10.14 13.28 -27.24
CA LEU A 349 -8.72 13.02 -27.01
C LEU A 349 -7.79 13.72 -28.04
N PRO A 350 -8.08 13.69 -29.36
CA PRO A 350 -7.33 14.48 -30.33
C PRO A 350 -7.39 15.99 -30.08
N GLN A 351 -8.56 16.52 -29.72
CA GLN A 351 -8.70 17.96 -29.46
C GLN A 351 -7.97 18.39 -28.18
N LEU A 352 -8.03 17.58 -27.12
CA LEU A 352 -7.26 17.81 -25.90
C LEU A 352 -5.76 17.87 -26.19
N LEU A 353 -5.25 16.93 -27.00
CA LEU A 353 -3.84 16.96 -27.42
C LEU A 353 -3.51 18.22 -28.22
N ALA A 354 -4.37 18.63 -29.16
CA ALA A 354 -4.14 19.86 -29.93
C ALA A 354 -4.09 21.08 -29.01
N ARG A 355 -5.04 21.19 -28.08
CA ARG A 355 -5.13 22.32 -27.14
C ARG A 355 -3.91 22.44 -26.22
N LEU A 356 -3.31 21.31 -25.84
CA LEU A 356 -2.09 21.27 -25.02
C LEU A 356 -0.80 21.50 -25.82
N LYS A 357 -0.80 21.23 -27.14
CA LYS A 357 0.34 21.53 -28.01
C LYS A 357 0.54 23.03 -28.24
N ASP A 358 -0.54 23.78 -28.35
CA ASP A 358 -0.49 25.24 -28.51
C ASP A 358 0.03 25.96 -27.25
N GLY A 359 0.13 25.24 -26.13
CA GLY A 359 0.74 25.69 -24.88
C GLY A 359 2.15 25.13 -24.61
N ALA A 360 2.76 24.36 -25.52
CA ALA A 360 3.93 23.52 -25.20
C ALA A 360 5.19 24.30 -24.72
N VAL A 361 5.42 25.52 -25.22
CA VAL A 361 6.52 26.38 -24.73
C VAL A 361 6.16 27.00 -23.36
N SER A 362 4.86 27.21 -23.12
CA SER A 362 4.35 27.77 -21.87
C SER A 362 4.24 26.71 -20.79
N ASP A 363 3.87 25.46 -21.06
CA ASP A 363 3.60 24.47 -20.02
C ASP A 363 4.88 23.87 -19.43
N GLU A 364 5.93 23.61 -20.23
CA GLU A 364 7.24 23.25 -19.68
C GLU A 364 7.85 24.43 -18.92
N GLN A 365 7.79 25.65 -19.48
CA GLN A 365 8.35 26.83 -18.82
C GLN A 365 7.53 27.25 -17.59
N THR A 366 6.21 27.07 -17.57
CA THR A 366 5.33 27.36 -16.43
C THR A 366 5.48 26.28 -15.38
N HIS A 367 5.61 25.01 -15.75
CA HIS A 367 5.92 23.95 -14.80
C HIS A 367 7.34 24.10 -14.23
N ILE A 368 8.32 24.49 -15.04
CA ILE A 368 9.67 24.86 -14.61
C ILE A 368 9.61 26.09 -13.69
N ASN A 369 8.85 27.12 -14.02
CA ASN A 369 8.73 28.33 -13.20
C ASN A 369 8.00 28.06 -11.89
N GLU A 370 6.94 27.25 -11.89
CA GLU A 370 6.21 26.83 -10.69
C GLU A 370 7.07 25.94 -9.79
N ILE A 371 7.92 25.09 -10.39
CA ILE A 371 8.92 24.30 -9.66
C ILE A 371 10.05 25.18 -9.13
N LEU A 372 10.50 26.19 -9.90
CA LEU A 372 11.54 27.15 -9.48
C LEU A 372 11.05 28.08 -8.37
N GLU A 373 9.78 28.47 -8.39
CA GLU A 373 9.10 29.24 -7.35
C GLU A 373 8.99 28.41 -6.07
N ARG A 374 8.53 27.14 -6.17
CA ARG A 374 8.53 26.19 -5.04
C ARG A 374 9.93 25.81 -4.55
N LEU A 375 10.95 25.80 -5.41
CA LEU A 375 12.37 25.66 -5.03
C LEU A 375 12.90 26.90 -4.32
N GLY A 376 12.36 28.09 -4.64
CA GLY A 376 12.64 29.35 -3.95
C GLY A 376 12.06 29.40 -2.54
N GLU A 377 10.93 28.71 -2.31
CA GLU A 377 10.31 28.53 -1.00
C GLU A 377 11.05 27.53 -0.09
N LEU A 378 11.95 26.72 -0.63
CA LEU A 378 12.77 25.79 0.15
C LEU A 378 13.92 26.50 0.87
N SER A 379 14.27 26.00 2.06
CA SER A 379 15.40 26.56 2.81
C SER A 379 16.72 26.50 2.00
N PRO A 380 17.61 27.52 2.11
CA PRO A 380 18.84 27.59 1.32
C PRO A 380 19.73 26.34 1.39
N LYS A 381 19.74 25.66 2.54
CA LYS A 381 20.48 24.39 2.75
C LYS A 381 19.95 23.24 1.89
N LEU A 382 18.63 23.12 1.76
CA LEU A 382 18.01 22.01 1.03
C LEU A 382 18.20 22.20 -0.49
N ARG A 383 18.09 23.45 -0.95
CA ARG A 383 18.39 23.84 -2.34
C ARG A 383 19.82 23.46 -2.75
N HIS A 384 20.80 23.71 -1.87
CA HIS A 384 22.20 23.38 -2.12
C HIS A 384 22.43 21.85 -2.17
N SER A 385 21.79 21.08 -1.29
CA SER A 385 21.91 19.61 -1.29
C SER A 385 21.31 18.94 -2.52
N ILE A 386 20.23 19.50 -3.09
CA ILE A 386 19.59 18.99 -4.31
C ILE A 386 20.47 19.29 -5.52
N LEU A 387 20.99 20.51 -5.62
CA LEU A 387 21.90 20.90 -6.71
C LEU A 387 23.20 20.10 -6.70
N GLY A 388 23.74 19.76 -5.53
CA GLY A 388 24.95 18.94 -5.39
C GLY A 388 24.80 17.46 -5.80
N LYS A 389 23.56 16.98 -6.05
CA LYS A 389 23.28 15.61 -6.52
C LYS A 389 23.05 15.50 -8.03
N ILE A 390 23.03 16.62 -8.75
CA ILE A 390 22.99 16.63 -10.21
C ILE A 390 24.40 16.31 -10.70
N ASP A 391 24.54 15.43 -11.70
CA ASP A 391 25.83 15.11 -12.30
C ASP A 391 26.51 16.41 -12.80
N PRO A 392 27.66 16.81 -12.19
CA PRO A 392 28.36 18.04 -12.57
C PRO A 392 28.77 18.05 -14.04
N SER A 393 28.98 16.87 -14.65
CA SER A 393 29.40 16.75 -16.05
C SER A 393 28.33 17.23 -17.03
N LEU A 394 27.04 17.12 -16.69
CA LEU A 394 25.94 17.60 -17.53
C LEU A 394 25.83 19.13 -17.53
N ILE A 395 26.11 19.77 -16.38
CA ILE A 395 26.12 21.23 -16.26
C ILE A 395 27.27 21.80 -17.08
N VAL A 396 28.48 21.25 -16.88
CA VAL A 396 29.68 21.63 -17.64
C VAL A 396 29.48 21.44 -19.15
N ARG A 397 28.82 20.35 -19.56
CA ARG A 397 28.53 20.08 -20.98
C ARG A 397 27.57 21.09 -21.60
N VAL A 398 26.51 21.50 -20.89
CA VAL A 398 25.58 22.53 -21.38
C VAL A 398 26.29 23.88 -21.51
N ASP A 399 27.13 24.24 -20.54
CA ASP A 399 27.87 25.50 -20.58
C ASP A 399 28.91 25.52 -21.72
N ASP A 400 29.63 24.42 -21.95
CA ASP A 400 30.60 24.28 -23.04
C ASP A 400 29.93 24.31 -24.43
N LEU A 401 28.81 23.63 -24.60
CA LEU A 401 28.03 23.65 -25.86
C LEU A 401 27.46 25.04 -26.14
N LYS A 402 27.03 25.76 -25.11
CA LYS A 402 26.52 27.12 -25.24
C LYS A 402 27.61 28.10 -25.66
N LEU A 403 28.79 28.03 -25.04
CA LEU A 403 29.93 28.85 -25.41
C LEU A 403 30.38 28.61 -26.87
N LYS A 404 30.39 27.34 -27.29
CA LYS A 404 30.71 26.96 -28.68
C LYS A 404 29.67 27.48 -29.66
N HIS A 405 28.38 27.37 -29.33
CA HIS A 405 27.29 27.91 -30.13
C HIS A 405 27.42 29.43 -30.32
N ASP A 406 27.61 30.17 -29.23
CA ASP A 406 27.72 31.65 -29.26
C ASP A 406 28.95 32.12 -30.07
N THR A 407 30.05 31.38 -29.98
CA THR A 407 31.27 31.67 -30.77
C THR A 407 31.04 31.44 -32.26
N LEU A 408 30.31 30.37 -32.61
CA LEU A 408 30.07 29.98 -33.99
C LEU A 408 29.01 30.87 -34.66
N GLU A 409 27.98 31.32 -33.92
CA GLU A 409 27.06 32.37 -34.40
C GLU A 409 27.77 33.69 -34.68
N LYS A 410 28.77 34.05 -33.85
CA LYS A 410 29.56 35.26 -34.09
C LYS A 410 30.43 35.14 -35.34
N GLU A 411 31.08 34.01 -35.56
CA GLU A 411 31.88 33.76 -36.77
C GLU A 411 30.99 33.73 -38.02
N LEU A 412 29.78 33.16 -37.91
CA LEU A 412 28.78 33.17 -38.97
C LEU A 412 28.40 34.62 -39.36
N LEU A 413 28.12 35.46 -38.38
CA LEU A 413 27.74 36.87 -38.59
C LEU A 413 28.85 37.66 -39.31
N GLU A 414 30.12 37.39 -38.98
CA GLU A 414 31.28 38.07 -39.57
C GLU A 414 31.68 37.55 -40.96
N THR A 415 31.24 36.33 -41.32
CA THR A 415 31.61 35.63 -42.56
C THR A 415 30.52 35.73 -43.63
N ARG A 416 29.27 35.99 -43.24
CA ARG A 416 28.09 36.09 -44.11
C ARG A 416 28.25 37.07 -45.28
N ASP A 417 28.98 38.16 -45.06
CA ASP A 417 29.21 39.20 -46.08
C ASP A 417 30.50 38.99 -46.90
N LYS A 418 31.30 37.97 -46.59
CA LYS A 418 32.64 37.74 -47.16
C LYS A 418 32.74 36.49 -48.05
N SER A 419 31.94 35.46 -47.78
CA SER A 419 31.96 34.21 -48.57
C SER A 419 30.69 33.39 -48.35
N GLU A 420 29.87 33.21 -49.40
CA GLU A 420 28.64 32.41 -49.36
C GLU A 420 28.90 30.93 -49.07
N GLU A 421 29.96 30.35 -49.66
CA GLU A 421 30.30 28.94 -49.48
C GLU A 421 30.67 28.64 -48.01
N ARG A 422 31.43 29.53 -47.37
CA ARG A 422 31.86 29.37 -45.97
C ARG A 422 30.73 29.69 -44.99
N ALA A 423 29.86 30.64 -45.32
CA ALA A 423 28.66 30.92 -44.53
C ALA A 423 27.74 29.69 -44.46
N LYS A 424 27.53 29.01 -45.60
CA LYS A 424 26.68 27.81 -45.66
C LYS A 424 27.21 26.65 -44.79
N ILE A 425 28.53 26.44 -44.78
CA ILE A 425 29.17 25.43 -43.91
C ILE A 425 28.97 25.78 -42.42
N LEU A 426 29.15 27.06 -42.06
CA LEU A 426 28.95 27.53 -40.69
C LEU A 426 27.47 27.46 -40.25
N GLU A 427 26.51 27.67 -41.16
CA GLU A 427 25.07 27.51 -40.86
C GLU A 427 24.72 26.06 -40.53
N GLU A 428 25.26 25.10 -41.28
CA GLU A 428 25.06 23.67 -41.02
C GLU A 428 25.69 23.24 -39.69
N GLU A 429 26.87 23.76 -39.35
CA GLU A 429 27.52 23.49 -38.07
C GLU A 429 26.79 24.14 -36.88
N ALA A 430 26.28 25.37 -37.04
CA ALA A 430 25.47 26.05 -36.03
C ALA A 430 24.16 25.29 -35.75
N ALA A 431 23.48 24.83 -36.80
CA ALA A 431 22.25 24.04 -36.67
C ALA A 431 22.49 22.71 -35.93
N ARG A 432 23.62 22.03 -36.19
CA ARG A 432 24.00 20.81 -35.48
C ARG A 432 24.29 21.08 -33.99
N LEU A 433 25.05 22.13 -33.69
CA LEU A 433 25.36 22.54 -32.31
C LEU A 433 24.12 22.97 -31.53
N ALA A 434 23.18 23.67 -32.18
CA ALA A 434 21.90 24.04 -31.58
C ALA A 434 21.08 22.80 -31.20
N ALA A 435 21.03 21.78 -32.07
CA ALA A 435 20.34 20.51 -31.77
C ALA A 435 21.00 19.76 -30.60
N GLU A 436 22.34 19.71 -30.54
CA GLU A 436 23.06 19.09 -29.42
C GLU A 436 22.87 19.84 -28.10
N LEU A 437 22.88 21.18 -28.14
CA LEU A 437 22.60 22.02 -26.97
C LEU A 437 21.18 21.79 -26.45
N GLN A 438 20.19 21.72 -27.36
CA GLN A 438 18.80 21.44 -27.01
C GLN A 438 18.66 20.06 -26.36
N GLN A 439 19.33 19.03 -26.90
CA GLN A 439 19.32 17.68 -26.34
C GLN A 439 19.97 17.62 -24.95
N ALA A 440 21.09 18.32 -24.75
CA ALA A 440 21.78 18.40 -23.46
C ALA A 440 20.97 19.17 -22.40
N GLN A 441 20.30 20.25 -22.80
CA GLN A 441 19.38 21.00 -21.94
C GLN A 441 18.16 20.16 -21.53
N ALA A 442 17.59 19.38 -22.46
CA ALA A 442 16.50 18.46 -22.17
C ALA A 442 16.92 17.36 -21.18
N ALA A 443 18.12 16.80 -21.33
CA ALA A 443 18.67 15.81 -20.40
C ALA A 443 18.89 16.39 -18.98
N LEU A 444 19.49 17.57 -18.88
CA LEU A 444 19.68 18.26 -17.59
C LEU A 444 18.35 18.58 -16.91
N THR A 445 17.35 19.01 -17.70
CA THR A 445 15.99 19.31 -17.21
C THR A 445 15.29 18.04 -16.73
N SER A 446 15.41 16.93 -17.47
CA SER A 446 14.87 15.63 -17.07
C SER A 446 15.49 15.14 -15.76
N SER A 447 16.82 15.25 -15.59
CA SER A 447 17.50 14.91 -14.34
C SER A 447 17.06 15.80 -13.17
N ARG A 448 16.88 17.11 -13.39
CA ARG A 448 16.32 18.02 -12.38
C ARG A 448 14.89 17.66 -12.00
N LEU A 449 14.06 17.34 -12.99
CA LEU A 449 12.67 16.95 -12.78
C LEU A 449 12.56 15.63 -12.01
N ALA A 450 13.39 14.64 -12.34
CA ALA A 450 13.44 13.36 -11.64
C ALA A 450 13.85 13.52 -10.17
N LEU A 451 14.89 14.32 -9.92
CA LEU A 451 15.39 14.59 -8.57
C LEU A 451 14.39 15.41 -7.73
N THR A 452 13.73 16.40 -8.35
CA THR A 452 12.73 17.25 -7.70
C THR A 452 11.42 16.51 -7.48
N SER A 453 11.02 15.64 -8.42
CA SER A 453 9.86 14.74 -8.26
C SER A 453 10.10 13.72 -7.15
N ALA A 454 11.31 13.17 -7.03
CA ALA A 454 11.68 12.32 -5.89
C ALA A 454 11.60 13.09 -4.57
N ALA A 455 12.20 14.29 -4.50
CA ALA A 455 12.13 15.14 -3.31
C ALA A 455 10.70 15.60 -2.97
N MET A 456 9.87 15.91 -3.97
CA MET A 456 8.46 16.28 -3.77
C MET A 456 7.58 15.09 -3.40
N LYS A 457 7.86 13.89 -3.91
CA LYS A 457 7.20 12.66 -3.43
C LYS A 457 7.51 12.41 -1.97
N ASP A 458 8.76 12.60 -1.57
CA ASP A 458 9.16 12.52 -0.17
C ASP A 458 8.46 13.60 0.67
N ILE A 459 8.44 14.87 0.23
CA ILE A 459 7.76 15.98 0.95
C ILE A 459 6.24 15.81 1.00
N SER A 460 5.60 15.36 -0.08
CA SER A 460 4.15 15.13 -0.17
C SER A 460 3.73 13.95 0.70
N TRP A 461 4.50 12.86 0.67
CA TRP A 461 4.32 11.73 1.59
C TRP A 461 4.47 12.16 3.06
N LEU A 462 5.47 12.98 3.37
CA LEU A 462 5.65 13.58 4.70
C LEU A 462 4.49 14.49 5.12
N THR A 463 3.94 15.27 4.19
CA THR A 463 2.82 16.20 4.43
C THR A 463 1.50 15.45 4.64
N MET A 464 1.27 14.39 3.87
CA MET A 464 0.13 13.48 4.02
C MET A 464 0.14 12.79 5.39
N ILE A 465 1.30 12.30 5.84
CA ILE A 465 1.44 11.74 7.20
C ILE A 465 1.18 12.81 8.28
N ARG A 466 1.66 14.05 8.09
CA ARG A 466 1.46 15.17 9.04
C ARG A 466 0.01 15.62 9.17
N THR A 467 -0.77 15.58 8.09
CA THR A 467 -2.09 16.25 8.03
C THR A 467 -3.27 15.30 8.06
N GLN A 468 -3.10 14.03 7.67
CA GLN A 468 -4.22 13.09 7.49
C GLN A 468 -4.12 11.83 8.37
N MET A 469 -2.92 11.34 8.66
CA MET A 469 -2.73 10.15 9.51
C MET A 469 -2.53 10.47 11.00
N MET A 470 -2.72 11.75 11.39
CA MET A 470 -2.52 12.27 12.74
C MET A 470 -3.84 12.84 13.27
N PRO A 471 -4.39 12.36 14.41
CA PRO A 471 -5.59 12.95 15.00
C PRO A 471 -5.33 14.40 15.46
N LYS A 472 -6.34 15.27 15.31
CA LYS A 472 -6.29 16.73 15.57
C LYS A 472 -6.07 17.12 17.06
N GLN A 473 -6.12 16.14 17.96
CA GLN A 473 -5.46 16.18 19.25
C GLN A 473 -4.72 14.86 19.40
N PRO A 474 -3.56 14.80 20.08
CA PRO A 474 -2.94 13.52 20.25
C PRO A 474 -3.96 12.72 21.10
N GLY A 475 -4.43 11.59 20.58
CA GLY A 475 -4.68 10.42 21.43
C GLY A 475 -3.35 9.71 21.66
N ARG A 476 -3.32 8.70 22.53
CA ARG A 476 -2.13 7.85 22.74
C ARG A 476 -1.84 7.06 21.45
N VAL A 477 -1.19 7.68 20.46
CA VAL A 477 -0.89 7.06 19.17
C VAL A 477 0.47 6.36 19.25
N PRO A 478 0.57 5.07 18.85
CA PRO A 478 1.84 4.36 18.81
C PRO A 478 2.83 4.94 17.80
N PHE A 479 4.11 4.95 18.17
CA PHE A 479 5.24 5.24 17.28
C PHE A 479 5.92 3.92 16.96
N HIS A 480 5.99 3.55 15.68
CA HIS A 480 6.56 2.27 15.27
C HIS A 480 7.96 2.38 14.66
N ASN A 481 8.55 3.59 14.48
CA ASN A 481 9.88 3.70 13.84
C ASN A 481 10.65 5.01 14.12
N SER A 482 11.97 4.92 14.32
CA SER A 482 12.92 6.05 14.44
C SER A 482 13.06 6.87 13.18
N LYS A 483 12.95 6.22 12.02
CA LYS A 483 12.93 6.92 10.73
C LYS A 483 11.71 7.82 10.62
N GLU A 484 10.57 7.41 11.16
CA GLU A 484 9.32 8.16 11.10
C GLU A 484 9.37 9.45 11.92
N VAL A 485 10.07 9.43 13.06
CA VAL A 485 10.26 10.65 13.88
C VAL A 485 11.24 11.62 13.24
N ALA A 486 12.35 11.12 12.68
CA ALA A 486 13.32 11.95 11.95
C ALA A 486 12.73 12.53 10.65
N LEU A 487 11.90 11.76 9.95
CA LEU A 487 11.15 12.16 8.74
C LEU A 487 10.08 13.22 9.04
N ARG A 488 9.42 13.14 10.21
CA ARG A 488 8.36 14.08 10.65
C ARG A 488 8.86 15.49 11.02
N GLY A 489 10.17 15.76 10.92
CA GLY A 489 10.73 17.10 11.10
C GLY A 489 10.42 17.72 12.46
N TYR A 490 10.23 16.90 13.51
CA TYR A 490 10.24 17.38 14.89
C TYR A 490 11.69 17.73 15.24
N HIS A 491 12.16 18.85 14.70
CA HIS A 491 13.17 19.62 15.40
C HIS A 491 12.51 20.10 16.69
N ALA A 492 13.00 19.58 17.82
CA ALA A 492 13.23 20.33 19.04
C ALA A 492 12.32 21.55 19.23
N SER A 493 11.17 21.35 19.87
CA SER A 493 10.24 22.38 20.34
C SER A 493 9.65 23.30 19.26
N ALA A 494 8.32 23.47 19.30
CA ALA A 494 7.70 24.66 18.74
C ALA A 494 8.28 25.90 19.47
N GLY A 495 9.39 26.45 18.99
CA GLY A 495 10.04 27.62 19.58
C GLY A 495 11.57 27.58 19.79
N GLY A 496 12.28 26.50 19.45
CA GLY A 496 13.76 26.44 19.59
C GLY A 496 14.29 26.37 21.03
N GLN A 497 13.46 26.03 22.02
CA GLN A 497 13.88 25.74 23.38
C GLN A 497 14.47 24.32 23.48
N ARG A 498 15.74 24.22 23.85
CA ARG A 498 16.40 22.96 24.24
C ARG A 498 15.82 22.47 25.57
N ALA A 499 14.70 21.77 25.54
CA ALA A 499 14.08 21.24 26.74
C ALA A 499 14.87 20.03 27.28
N VAL A 500 15.16 20.03 28.59
CA VAL A 500 15.74 18.89 29.28
C VAL A 500 14.59 17.98 29.73
N PRO A 501 14.56 16.69 29.33
CA PRO A 501 13.48 15.81 29.73
C PRO A 501 13.58 15.49 31.21
N VAL A 502 12.44 15.47 31.90
CA VAL A 502 12.36 15.08 33.31
C VAL A 502 11.56 13.78 33.38
N LEU A 503 12.19 12.67 33.72
CA LEU A 503 11.50 11.43 34.02
C LEU A 503 11.13 11.44 35.51
N SER A 504 9.86 11.21 35.84
CA SER A 504 9.38 11.23 37.23
C SER A 504 9.00 9.85 37.76
N GLU A 505 8.53 8.96 36.89
CA GLU A 505 8.05 7.62 37.29
C GLU A 505 8.24 6.62 36.14
N VAL A 506 8.66 5.40 36.47
CA VAL A 506 8.59 4.25 35.57
C VAL A 506 7.93 3.09 36.31
N THR A 507 6.77 2.65 35.80
CA THR A 507 5.99 1.55 36.40
C THR A 507 5.56 0.55 35.34
N TRP A 508 4.86 -0.51 35.73
CA TRP A 508 4.26 -1.48 34.81
C TRP A 508 2.74 -1.50 35.00
N SER A 509 2.00 -1.66 33.92
CA SER A 509 0.54 -1.74 33.97
C SER A 509 -0.01 -2.62 32.86
N GLN A 510 -1.15 -3.26 33.12
CA GLN A 510 -1.96 -3.83 32.05
C GLN A 510 -2.62 -2.71 31.26
N VAL A 511 -2.63 -2.85 29.93
CA VAL A 511 -3.20 -1.87 29.01
C VAL A 511 -4.23 -2.55 28.12
N ALA A 512 -5.27 -1.81 27.74
CA ALA A 512 -6.29 -2.34 26.84
C ALA A 512 -5.68 -2.60 25.45
N TYR A 513 -5.83 -3.81 24.92
CA TYR A 513 -5.31 -4.18 23.59
C TYR A 513 -5.80 -3.26 22.47
N GLN A 514 -6.97 -2.67 22.64
CA GLN A 514 -7.56 -1.68 21.77
C GLN A 514 -7.97 -0.46 22.58
N GLU A 515 -7.62 0.73 22.09
CA GLU A 515 -8.08 2.01 22.63
C GLU A 515 -8.48 2.91 21.46
N ASN A 516 -9.67 3.52 21.52
CA ASN A 516 -10.19 4.40 20.47
C ASN A 516 -10.16 3.78 19.05
N ASN A 517 -10.49 2.48 18.94
CA ASN A 517 -10.46 1.72 17.68
C ASN A 517 -9.07 1.51 17.06
N LEU A 518 -7.99 1.74 17.81
CA LEU A 518 -6.62 1.46 17.41
C LEU A 518 -6.04 0.31 18.24
N HIS A 519 -5.38 -0.63 17.57
CA HIS A 519 -4.75 -1.78 18.22
C HIS A 519 -3.35 -1.41 18.73
N ARG A 520 -3.09 -1.68 20.02
CA ARG A 520 -1.76 -1.52 20.64
C ARG A 520 -0.79 -2.63 20.28
N GLY A 521 -1.31 -3.85 20.07
CA GLY A 521 -0.52 -5.05 19.80
C GLY A 521 0.09 -5.72 21.03
N TYR A 522 -0.18 -5.24 22.24
CA TYR A 522 0.26 -5.83 23.51
C TYR A 522 -0.77 -5.56 24.63
N TYR A 523 -0.77 -6.39 25.67
CA TYR A 523 -1.71 -6.35 26.80
C TYR A 523 -1.12 -5.72 28.08
N ALA A 524 0.18 -5.45 28.09
CA ALA A 524 0.86 -4.79 29.19
C ALA A 524 2.05 -3.97 28.72
N ALA A 525 2.40 -2.95 29.49
CA ALA A 525 3.48 -2.03 29.15
C ALA A 525 4.20 -1.51 30.39
N LEU A 526 5.48 -1.18 30.20
CA LEU A 526 6.16 -0.23 31.06
C LEU A 526 5.66 1.18 30.74
N ILE A 527 5.29 1.90 31.78
CA ILE A 527 4.70 3.22 31.73
C ILE A 527 5.69 4.22 32.28
N PHE A 528 6.12 5.15 31.43
CA PHE A 528 7.02 6.23 31.79
C PHE A 528 6.19 7.51 31.89
N LYS A 529 6.29 8.21 33.02
CA LYS A 529 5.69 9.53 33.21
C LYS A 529 6.78 10.53 33.51
N GLY A 530 6.64 11.74 32.98
CA GLY A 530 7.63 12.78 33.18
C GLY A 530 7.10 14.16 32.82
N ASN A 531 8.00 15.01 32.32
CA ASN A 531 7.75 16.29 31.71
C ASN A 531 8.79 16.56 30.61
N ASN A 532 8.47 17.43 29.65
CA ASN A 532 9.37 17.94 28.62
C ASN A 532 9.93 16.85 27.67
N PHE A 533 9.17 15.78 27.42
CA PHE A 533 9.56 14.81 26.41
C PHE A 533 9.28 15.38 25.02
N VAL A 534 10.28 15.33 24.15
CA VAL A 534 10.17 15.83 22.77
C VAL A 534 9.96 14.64 21.83
N PRO A 535 9.20 14.78 20.73
CA PRO A 535 9.03 13.69 19.78
C PRO A 535 10.39 13.20 19.26
N GLY A 536 10.64 11.90 19.45
CA GLY A 536 11.93 11.28 19.16
C GLY A 536 12.75 11.02 20.41
N VAL A 537 12.17 11.28 21.58
CA VAL A 537 12.68 10.80 22.86
C VAL A 537 12.93 9.30 22.77
N VAL A 538 14.12 8.91 23.19
CA VAL A 538 14.57 7.53 23.31
C VAL A 538 14.79 7.23 24.79
N TRP A 539 14.76 5.96 25.16
CA TRP A 539 14.94 5.50 26.52
C TRP A 539 16.02 4.44 26.59
N THR A 540 16.56 4.24 27.79
CA THR A 540 17.51 3.19 28.09
C THR A 540 17.31 2.69 29.52
N CYS A 541 17.87 1.54 29.85
CA CYS A 541 17.78 0.95 31.18
C CYS A 541 19.09 0.27 31.60
N ARG A 542 19.29 0.16 32.91
CA ARG A 542 20.37 -0.63 33.53
C ARG A 542 19.92 -1.17 34.89
N ARG A 543 20.65 -2.14 35.45
CA ARG A 543 20.48 -2.49 36.86
C ARG A 543 21.03 -1.36 37.73
N SER A 544 20.32 -1.03 38.80
CA SER A 544 20.70 0.01 39.75
C SER A 544 22.11 -0.25 40.28
N GLY A 545 23.03 0.68 40.03
CA GLY A 545 24.43 0.58 40.48
C GLY A 545 25.42 0.01 39.46
N GLU A 546 24.95 -0.50 38.31
CA GLU A 546 25.83 -0.88 37.20
C GLU A 546 26.26 0.36 36.38
N GLY A 547 27.51 0.39 35.92
CA GLY A 547 28.00 1.41 34.99
C GLY A 547 27.35 1.30 33.60
N LEU A 548 27.52 2.32 32.75
CA LEU A 548 27.18 2.16 31.33
C LEU A 548 28.06 1.03 30.75
N PRO A 549 27.49 0.03 30.07
CA PRO A 549 28.27 -1.05 29.48
C PRO A 549 29.25 -0.51 28.43
N ALA A 550 30.49 -1.00 28.46
CA ALA A 550 31.57 -0.51 27.63
C ALA A 550 31.37 -0.89 26.15
N GLY A 551 31.47 0.10 25.25
CA GLY A 551 31.79 -0.16 23.83
C GLY A 551 30.76 0.18 22.75
N ASN A 552 29.60 0.78 23.02
CA ASN A 552 28.71 1.26 21.94
C ASN A 552 27.70 2.32 22.43
N SER A 553 28.04 3.61 22.34
CA SER A 553 27.25 4.68 22.96
C SER A 553 25.90 4.97 22.27
N ASP A 554 25.74 4.59 21.00
CA ASP A 554 24.55 4.93 20.21
C ASP A 554 23.54 3.78 20.08
N TYR A 555 23.95 2.53 20.31
CA TYR A 555 23.05 1.36 20.23
C TYR A 555 22.26 1.08 21.52
N PHE A 556 22.47 1.87 22.57
CA PHE A 556 21.82 1.67 23.89
C PHE A 556 20.44 2.33 24.04
N TRP A 557 20.09 3.20 23.10
CA TRP A 557 18.89 4.03 23.18
C TRP A 557 17.80 3.46 22.29
N THR A 558 16.68 3.10 22.89
CA THR A 558 15.55 2.46 22.22
C THR A 558 14.40 3.44 22.12
N LEU A 559 13.55 3.30 21.10
CA LEU A 559 12.32 4.08 21.04
C LEU A 559 11.22 3.46 21.90
N PRO A 560 10.31 4.27 22.45
CA PRO A 560 9.10 3.76 23.05
C PRO A 560 8.13 3.28 21.97
N ASN A 561 7.24 2.36 22.33
CA ASN A 561 6.13 1.94 21.47
C ASN A 561 5.07 3.05 21.33
N ILE A 562 4.87 3.87 22.37
CA ILE A 562 3.96 5.02 22.36
C ILE A 562 4.67 6.21 22.99
N TYR A 563 4.49 7.39 22.39
CA TYR A 563 4.86 8.68 22.96
C TYR A 563 3.63 9.58 22.99
N PHE A 564 3.41 10.28 24.09
CA PHE A 564 2.23 11.11 24.26
C PHE A 564 2.49 12.26 25.22
N GLY A 565 2.92 13.42 24.71
CA GLY A 565 3.33 14.53 25.56
C GLY A 565 4.37 14.03 26.56
N ASP A 566 4.02 14.03 27.84
CA ASP A 566 4.91 13.63 28.94
C ASP A 566 4.77 12.17 29.39
N TYR A 567 4.28 11.31 28.49
CA TYR A 567 3.96 9.91 28.75
C TYR A 567 4.53 9.00 27.67
N LEU A 568 5.23 7.93 28.06
CA LEU A 568 5.74 6.90 27.14
C LEU A 568 5.23 5.51 27.54
N GLU A 569 5.03 4.65 26.55
CA GLU A 569 4.77 3.23 26.76
C GLU A 569 5.78 2.36 26.03
N ILE A 570 6.21 1.29 26.69
CA ILE A 570 7.05 0.24 26.12
C ILE A 570 6.37 -1.09 26.35
N SER A 571 6.21 -1.86 25.27
CA SER A 571 5.67 -3.22 25.30
C SER A 571 6.41 -4.07 26.35
N SER A 572 5.63 -4.76 27.19
CA SER A 572 6.14 -5.68 28.19
C SER A 572 5.30 -6.95 28.18
N GLY A 573 5.84 -8.03 28.77
CA GLY A 573 5.04 -9.22 29.07
C GLY A 573 3.82 -8.88 29.94
N ASP A 574 2.74 -9.63 29.76
CA ASP A 574 1.42 -9.44 30.40
C ASP A 574 1.18 -10.37 31.61
N GLY A 575 2.01 -11.41 31.76
CA GLY A 575 1.97 -12.35 32.87
C GLY A 575 2.37 -11.72 34.21
N ALA A 576 1.43 -11.12 34.93
CA ALA A 576 1.63 -10.72 36.32
C ALA A 576 1.70 -11.96 37.25
N PRO A 577 2.55 -11.96 38.29
CA PRO A 577 3.48 -10.89 38.69
C PRO A 577 4.89 -11.03 38.06
N GLU A 578 5.14 -12.04 37.23
CA GLU A 578 6.48 -12.34 36.67
C GLU A 578 7.01 -11.22 35.77
N ALA A 579 6.15 -10.68 34.90
CA ALA A 579 6.53 -9.64 33.96
C ALA A 579 7.04 -8.35 34.64
N PRO A 580 6.32 -7.71 35.58
CA PRO A 580 6.86 -6.55 36.30
C PRO A 580 8.08 -6.93 37.15
N LEU A 581 8.14 -8.14 37.71
CA LEU A 581 9.26 -8.60 38.53
C LEU A 581 10.58 -8.63 37.77
N SER A 582 10.54 -8.91 36.46
CA SER A 582 11.75 -8.90 35.61
C SER A 582 12.47 -7.53 35.60
N TRP A 583 11.75 -6.45 35.88
CA TRP A 583 12.27 -5.08 35.93
C TRP A 583 12.61 -4.60 37.36
N ARG A 584 12.40 -5.44 38.39
CA ARG A 584 12.80 -5.10 39.76
C ARG A 584 14.30 -4.85 39.84
N GLY A 585 14.68 -3.74 40.47
CA GLY A 585 16.07 -3.32 40.59
C GLY A 585 16.65 -2.62 39.37
N TYR A 586 15.87 -2.39 38.31
CA TYR A 586 16.30 -1.58 37.17
C TYR A 586 16.02 -0.10 37.40
N GLU A 587 16.82 0.73 36.74
CA GLU A 587 16.60 2.16 36.58
C GLU A 587 16.65 2.53 35.12
N PHE A 588 15.95 3.61 34.79
CA PHE A 588 15.66 4.04 33.44
C PHE A 588 16.05 5.51 33.26
N GLN A 589 16.42 5.84 32.03
CA GLN A 589 16.73 7.21 31.64
C GLN A 589 16.11 7.47 30.26
N VAL A 590 15.70 8.70 30.02
CA VAL A 590 15.25 9.15 28.69
C VAL A 590 16.17 10.22 28.14
N LYS A 591 16.26 10.31 26.81
CA LYS A 591 17.06 11.28 26.08
C LYS A 591 16.24 11.88 24.96
N ASN A 592 16.13 13.19 24.93
CA ASN A 592 15.51 13.89 23.82
C ASN A 592 16.47 13.94 22.60
N PRO A 593 15.95 14.14 21.37
CA PRO A 593 16.77 14.18 20.15
C PRO A 593 17.91 15.21 20.17
N GLU A 594 17.75 16.29 20.95
CA GLU A 594 18.76 17.35 21.09
C GLU A 594 19.96 16.92 21.95
N GLY A 595 19.92 15.72 22.53
CA GLY A 595 20.99 15.12 23.31
C GLY A 595 20.83 15.25 24.83
N ASN A 596 19.88 16.06 25.31
CA ASN A 596 19.61 16.21 26.74
C ASN A 596 19.01 14.93 27.32
N VAL A 597 19.49 14.52 28.49
CA VAL A 597 19.06 13.31 29.22
C VAL A 597 18.36 13.67 30.53
N SER A 598 17.46 12.81 30.99
CA SER A 598 16.87 12.90 32.33
C SER A 598 17.83 12.37 33.40
N GLU A 599 17.49 12.56 34.67
CA GLU A 599 18.06 11.73 35.75
C GLU A 599 17.62 10.26 35.60
N TRP A 600 18.38 9.35 36.25
CA TRP A 600 18.01 7.94 36.34
C TRP A 600 16.86 7.77 37.34
N VAL A 601 15.80 7.07 36.91
CA VAL A 601 14.61 6.80 37.72
C VAL A 601 14.45 5.31 37.91
N LYS A 602 14.37 4.87 39.15
CA LYS A 602 14.16 3.47 39.50
C LYS A 602 12.78 3.00 39.08
N PHE A 603 12.71 1.74 38.64
CA PHE A 603 11.45 1.05 38.45
C PHE A 603 10.64 1.03 39.75
N SER A 604 9.41 1.50 39.70
CA SER A 604 8.49 1.54 40.82
C SER A 604 7.23 0.74 40.48
N TYR A 605 7.08 -0.43 41.10
CA TYR A 605 5.88 -1.25 41.02
C TYR A 605 5.55 -1.80 42.42
N PRO A 606 4.29 -1.78 42.87
CA PRO A 606 3.91 -2.25 44.20
C PRO A 606 3.94 -3.79 44.24
N PHE A 607 5.12 -4.36 44.46
CA PHE A 607 5.27 -5.80 44.67
C PHE A 607 4.67 -6.20 46.01
N ASP A 608 3.89 -7.29 45.99
CA ASP A 608 3.54 -8.02 47.20
C ASP A 608 4.58 -9.12 47.40
N ASP A 609 5.62 -8.80 48.17
CA ASP A 609 6.74 -9.71 48.42
C ASP A 609 6.28 -11.00 49.14
N THR A 610 5.16 -10.98 49.85
CA THR A 610 4.58 -12.19 50.48
C THR A 610 4.01 -13.12 49.40
N ILE A 611 3.28 -12.58 48.43
CA ILE A 611 2.76 -13.36 47.29
C ILE A 611 3.92 -13.89 46.44
N LEU A 612 4.93 -13.06 46.16
CA LEU A 612 6.09 -13.48 45.39
C LEU A 612 6.83 -14.63 46.06
N GLU A 613 7.04 -14.55 47.38
CA GLU A 613 7.68 -15.60 48.17
C GLU A 613 6.87 -16.91 48.12
N ASN A 614 5.54 -16.83 48.28
CA ASN A 614 4.67 -18.00 48.16
C ASN A 614 4.75 -18.64 46.77
N ILE A 615 4.74 -17.84 45.69
CA ILE A 615 4.88 -18.36 44.32
C ILE A 615 6.24 -19.02 44.12
N ARG A 616 7.32 -18.40 44.63
CA ARG A 616 8.69 -18.89 44.55
C ARG A 616 8.85 -20.25 45.21
N LEU A 617 8.32 -20.40 46.43
CA LEU A 617 8.38 -21.63 47.22
C LEU A 617 7.47 -22.72 46.62
N GLU A 618 6.24 -22.39 46.25
CA GLU A 618 5.30 -23.36 45.70
C GLU A 618 5.73 -23.88 44.33
N SER A 619 6.22 -22.99 43.45
CA SER A 619 6.73 -23.40 42.12
C SER A 619 7.96 -24.30 42.25
N PHE A 620 8.81 -24.05 43.27
CA PHE A 620 9.94 -24.93 43.57
C PHE A 620 9.46 -26.30 44.03
N ARG A 621 8.55 -26.33 45.03
CA ARG A 621 8.00 -27.56 45.61
C ARG A 621 7.37 -28.45 44.53
N VAL A 622 6.48 -27.87 43.71
CA VAL A 622 5.83 -28.57 42.59
C VAL A 622 6.86 -29.04 41.56
N GLY A 623 7.83 -28.21 41.23
CA GLY A 623 8.89 -28.55 40.28
C GLY A 623 9.76 -29.72 40.73
N VAL A 624 10.17 -29.74 41.99
CA VAL A 624 10.94 -30.84 42.59
C VAL A 624 10.11 -32.12 42.65
N GLU A 625 8.83 -32.04 43.07
CA GLU A 625 7.92 -33.20 43.12
C GLU A 625 7.71 -33.84 41.73
N LEU A 626 7.59 -33.01 40.68
CA LEU A 626 7.53 -33.48 39.29
C LEU A 626 8.84 -34.11 38.82
N LEU A 627 9.98 -33.53 39.20
CA LEU A 627 11.28 -34.06 38.84
C LEU A 627 11.53 -35.42 39.50
N GLU A 628 11.28 -35.53 40.81
CA GLU A 628 11.43 -36.77 41.59
C GLU A 628 10.48 -37.88 41.13
N SER A 629 9.30 -37.53 40.62
CA SER A 629 8.35 -38.49 40.03
C SER A 629 8.71 -38.91 38.59
N GLY A 630 9.87 -38.50 38.06
CA GLY A 630 10.34 -38.85 36.72
C GLY A 630 9.67 -38.06 35.59
N LYS A 631 8.91 -37.01 35.91
CA LYS A 631 8.24 -36.13 34.95
C LYS A 631 9.06 -34.89 34.64
N ALA A 632 10.32 -35.08 34.29
CA ALA A 632 11.28 -33.99 34.07
C ALA A 632 10.79 -32.92 33.09
N SER A 633 10.09 -33.31 32.01
CA SER A 633 9.53 -32.35 31.03
C SER A 633 8.46 -31.42 31.63
N GLU A 634 7.65 -31.90 32.58
CA GLU A 634 6.63 -31.11 33.28
C GLU A 634 7.26 -30.24 34.38
N ALA A 635 8.40 -30.67 34.94
CA ALA A 635 9.13 -29.96 36.00
C ALA A 635 9.85 -28.69 35.51
N VAL A 636 10.17 -28.59 34.21
CA VAL A 636 11.00 -27.48 33.66
C VAL A 636 10.41 -26.11 33.96
N GLU A 637 9.12 -25.88 33.70
CA GLU A 637 8.49 -24.56 33.85
C GLU A 637 8.32 -24.12 35.32
N PRO A 638 7.82 -24.96 36.24
CA PRO A 638 7.77 -24.62 37.66
C PRO A 638 9.16 -24.29 38.24
N LEU A 639 10.19 -25.07 37.89
CA LEU A 639 11.56 -24.84 38.33
C LEU A 639 12.16 -23.57 37.72
N ARG A 640 11.91 -23.32 36.42
CA ARG A 640 12.29 -22.05 35.76
C ARG A 640 11.69 -20.87 36.50
N LYS A 641 10.39 -20.93 36.81
CA LYS A 641 9.67 -19.87 37.49
C LYS A 641 10.24 -19.62 38.88
N SER A 642 10.51 -20.67 39.66
CA SER A 642 11.14 -20.53 40.97
C SER A 642 12.54 -19.89 40.90
N TYR A 643 13.38 -20.35 39.97
CA TYR A 643 14.70 -19.76 39.73
C TYR A 643 14.60 -18.28 39.37
N VAL A 644 13.75 -17.91 38.41
CA VAL A 644 13.58 -16.51 37.96
C VAL A 644 13.10 -15.63 39.11
N PHE A 645 12.15 -16.09 39.91
CA PHE A 645 11.66 -15.32 41.05
C PHE A 645 12.74 -15.14 42.11
N THR A 646 13.53 -16.18 42.38
CA THR A 646 14.61 -16.13 43.37
C THR A 646 15.74 -15.18 42.91
N ASP A 647 16.17 -15.26 41.65
CA ASP A 647 17.14 -14.32 41.06
C ASP A 647 16.66 -12.87 41.19
N ARG A 648 15.38 -12.60 40.93
CA ARG A 648 14.85 -11.23 40.96
C ARG A 648 14.57 -10.69 42.35
N MET A 649 14.39 -11.56 43.34
CA MET A 649 14.17 -11.17 44.73
C MET A 649 15.48 -11.07 45.52
N LEU A 650 16.40 -12.04 45.34
CA LEU A 650 17.61 -12.20 46.16
C LEU A 650 18.89 -11.84 45.42
N GLY A 651 18.88 -11.87 44.08
CA GLY A 651 20.04 -11.63 43.22
C GLY A 651 20.67 -12.92 42.70
N ILE A 652 21.45 -12.79 41.62
CA ILE A 652 22.05 -13.93 40.92
C ILE A 652 23.10 -14.66 41.76
N ASP A 653 23.82 -13.93 42.62
CA ASP A 653 24.90 -14.48 43.45
C ASP A 653 24.40 -15.07 44.77
N ASP A 654 23.09 -14.99 45.04
CA ASP A 654 22.51 -15.60 46.24
C ASP A 654 22.60 -17.14 46.19
N PRO A 655 23.01 -17.81 47.27
CA PRO A 655 23.12 -19.27 47.30
C PRO A 655 21.84 -20.01 46.90
N ASP A 656 20.67 -19.50 47.29
CA ASP A 656 19.37 -20.11 46.98
C ASP A 656 19.02 -19.96 45.49
N THR A 657 19.42 -18.83 44.87
CA THR A 657 19.31 -18.64 43.41
C THR A 657 20.16 -19.67 42.67
N GLN A 658 21.40 -19.91 43.12
CA GLN A 658 22.31 -20.87 42.49
C GLN A 658 21.81 -22.31 42.64
N GLU A 659 21.28 -22.67 43.80
CA GLU A 659 20.66 -23.98 44.04
C GLU A 659 19.49 -24.22 43.09
N LYS A 660 18.54 -23.29 43.03
CA LYS A 660 17.36 -23.40 42.15
C LYS A 660 17.74 -23.44 40.67
N LYS A 661 18.78 -22.71 40.28
CA LYS A 661 19.35 -22.77 38.93
C LYS A 661 19.93 -24.15 38.62
N ALA A 662 20.63 -24.77 39.57
CA ALA A 662 21.21 -26.11 39.38
C ALA A 662 20.11 -27.16 39.16
N ILE A 663 19.06 -27.13 40.00
CA ILE A 663 17.93 -28.06 39.91
C ILE A 663 17.12 -27.84 38.62
N TRP A 664 16.90 -26.59 38.23
CA TRP A 664 16.26 -26.29 36.93
C TRP A 664 17.08 -26.81 35.74
N ASN A 665 18.42 -26.66 35.78
CA ASN A 665 19.29 -27.20 34.75
C ASN A 665 19.22 -28.73 34.68
N GLN A 666 19.18 -29.41 35.83
CA GLN A 666 18.99 -30.85 35.91
C GLN A 666 17.67 -31.27 35.23
N ALA A 667 16.57 -30.57 35.52
CA ALA A 667 15.28 -30.87 34.89
C ALA A 667 15.30 -30.68 33.37
N ILE A 668 15.98 -29.64 32.86
CA ILE A 668 16.17 -29.45 31.41
C ILE A 668 16.93 -30.64 30.79
N ASP A 669 18.02 -31.06 31.43
CA ASP A 669 18.86 -32.13 30.91
C ASP A 669 18.13 -33.48 30.94
N GLU A 670 17.39 -33.79 32.00
CA GLU A 670 16.55 -34.98 32.10
C GLU A 670 15.37 -34.96 31.11
N ALA A 671 14.73 -33.79 30.92
CA ALA A 671 13.67 -33.62 29.94
C ALA A 671 14.19 -33.83 28.50
N ALA A 672 15.36 -33.29 28.19
CA ALA A 672 16.02 -33.50 26.89
C ALA A 672 16.34 -34.99 26.69
N LEU A 673 16.90 -35.64 27.71
CA LEU A 673 17.22 -37.08 27.67
C LEU A 673 15.97 -37.94 27.43
N SER A 674 14.83 -37.58 28.02
CA SER A 674 13.56 -38.32 27.85
C SER A 674 13.02 -38.27 26.42
N LYS A 675 13.35 -37.24 25.65
CA LYS A 675 12.89 -37.05 24.26
C LYS A 675 13.76 -37.75 23.23
N LEU A 676 15.01 -38.07 23.57
CA LEU A 676 15.92 -38.75 22.66
C LEU A 676 15.56 -40.22 22.54
N ARG A 677 15.53 -40.73 21.31
CA ARG A 677 15.19 -42.13 21.02
C ARG A 677 16.32 -43.11 21.34
N PHE A 678 17.56 -42.63 21.26
CA PHE A 678 18.75 -43.47 21.38
C PHE A 678 19.62 -43.07 22.59
N ARG A 679 20.48 -43.97 23.03
CA ARG A 679 21.36 -43.84 24.19
C ARG A 679 22.82 -44.02 23.78
N ILE A 680 23.73 -43.61 24.67
CA ILE A 680 25.16 -43.85 24.50
C ILE A 680 25.38 -45.36 24.37
N GLY A 681 26.12 -45.77 23.34
CA GLY A 681 26.35 -47.17 23.00
C GLY A 681 25.43 -47.73 21.90
N ASP A 682 24.33 -47.07 21.55
CA ASP A 682 23.47 -47.51 20.46
C ASP A 682 24.17 -47.39 19.10
N ARG A 683 23.93 -48.37 18.22
CA ARG A 683 24.44 -48.37 16.85
C ARG A 683 23.41 -47.79 15.90
N LEU A 684 23.76 -46.67 15.28
CA LEU A 684 22.85 -45.89 14.44
C LEU A 684 23.38 -45.78 13.01
N THR A 685 22.44 -45.68 12.06
CA THR A 685 22.71 -45.38 10.65
C THR A 685 22.05 -44.04 10.31
N VAL A 686 22.80 -43.16 9.65
CA VAL A 686 22.32 -41.86 9.19
C VAL A 686 21.48 -42.04 7.93
N VAL A 687 20.26 -41.51 7.91
CA VAL A 687 19.29 -41.65 6.80
C VAL A 687 19.10 -40.37 6.00
N SER A 688 19.52 -39.21 6.52
CA SER A 688 19.42 -37.91 5.84
C SER A 688 20.54 -36.95 6.29
N GLY A 689 20.99 -36.06 5.39
CA GLY A 689 22.08 -35.10 5.65
C GLY A 689 23.40 -35.41 4.91
N GLU A 690 24.49 -34.76 5.33
CA GLU A 690 25.81 -34.90 4.68
C GLU A 690 26.46 -36.27 4.90
N SER A 691 26.16 -36.92 6.03
CA SER A 691 26.72 -38.23 6.40
C SER A 691 25.77 -39.40 6.10
N VAL A 692 24.88 -39.28 5.12
CA VAL A 692 23.90 -40.34 4.76
C VAL A 692 24.60 -41.67 4.46
N GLY A 693 24.08 -42.75 5.05
CA GLY A 693 24.61 -44.10 4.91
C GLY A 693 25.73 -44.45 5.88
N VAL A 694 26.33 -43.46 6.56
CA VAL A 694 27.36 -43.71 7.58
C VAL A 694 26.71 -44.37 8.80
N THR A 695 27.38 -45.41 9.32
CA THR A 695 26.97 -46.15 10.51
C THR A 695 28.03 -46.00 11.59
N GLY A 696 27.59 -45.84 12.83
CA GLY A 696 28.47 -45.61 13.97
C GLY A 696 27.81 -45.84 15.31
N THR A 697 28.59 -45.74 16.38
CA THR A 697 28.11 -45.86 17.77
C THR A 697 27.96 -44.48 18.40
N VAL A 698 26.86 -44.24 19.11
CA VAL A 698 26.66 -43.00 19.87
C VAL A 698 27.68 -42.94 21.01
N GLU A 699 28.60 -42.00 20.95
CA GLU A 699 29.65 -41.80 21.95
C GLU A 699 29.19 -40.84 23.06
N LYS A 700 28.45 -39.80 22.68
CA LYS A 700 27.99 -38.77 23.62
C LYS A 700 26.66 -38.17 23.20
N LEU A 701 25.84 -37.80 24.20
CA LEU A 701 24.62 -37.02 24.01
C LEU A 701 24.89 -35.54 24.28
N LEU A 702 24.51 -34.69 23.34
CA LEU A 702 24.60 -33.24 23.43
C LEU A 702 23.19 -32.68 23.71
N LEU A 703 22.75 -32.80 24.96
CA LEU A 703 21.36 -32.57 25.40
C LEU A 703 20.80 -31.16 25.11
N ARG A 704 21.67 -30.19 24.84
CA ARG A 704 21.31 -28.79 24.56
C ARG A 704 21.61 -28.37 23.11
N HIS A 705 21.86 -29.33 22.21
CA HIS A 705 22.17 -29.08 20.80
C HIS A 705 21.14 -29.71 19.86
N LEU A 706 20.95 -29.08 18.69
CA LEU A 706 20.06 -29.59 17.62
C LEU A 706 20.52 -30.96 17.10
N HIS A 707 21.84 -31.14 16.97
CA HIS A 707 22.47 -32.41 16.63
C HIS A 707 22.85 -33.14 17.92
N ALA A 708 21.85 -33.79 18.53
CA ALA A 708 21.94 -34.33 19.88
C ALA A 708 22.87 -35.56 20.01
N TYR A 709 23.25 -36.21 18.91
CA TYR A 709 24.11 -37.40 18.92
C TYR A 709 25.50 -37.09 18.36
N LEU A 710 26.54 -37.32 19.16
CA LEU A 710 27.90 -37.44 18.66
C LEU A 710 28.16 -38.92 18.35
N ILE A 711 28.33 -39.25 17.07
CA ILE A 711 28.42 -40.62 16.57
C ILE A 711 29.85 -40.86 16.10
N ARG A 712 30.46 -41.95 16.59
CA ARG A 712 31.76 -42.44 16.13
C ARG A 712 31.57 -43.43 14.98
N PRO A 713 32.01 -43.11 13.75
CA PRO A 713 31.92 -44.00 12.59
C PRO A 713 32.61 -45.36 12.79
N GLU A 714 32.06 -46.43 12.22
CA GLU A 714 32.70 -47.76 12.26
C GLU A 714 33.93 -47.87 11.33
N ASN A 715 34.02 -47.03 10.30
CA ASN A 715 35.14 -47.01 9.36
C ASN A 715 36.41 -46.34 9.94
N GLY A 716 36.34 -45.80 11.17
CA GLY A 716 37.47 -45.15 11.85
C GLY A 716 37.63 -43.66 11.57
N ASP A 717 36.70 -43.05 10.83
CA ASP A 717 36.69 -41.61 10.57
C ASP A 717 36.37 -40.79 11.84
N GLU A 718 36.55 -39.47 11.77
CA GLU A 718 36.28 -38.57 12.89
C GLU A 718 34.81 -38.60 13.36
N PRO A 719 34.54 -38.46 14.67
CA PRO A 719 33.18 -38.37 15.18
C PRO A 719 32.42 -37.19 14.56
N PHE A 720 31.17 -37.42 14.18
CA PHE A 720 30.31 -36.41 13.61
C PHE A 720 29.00 -36.28 14.39
N GLN A 721 28.31 -35.15 14.22
CA GLN A 721 27.07 -34.87 14.92
C GLN A 721 25.86 -35.18 14.03
N ALA A 722 24.82 -35.77 14.61
CA ALA A 722 23.54 -35.99 13.95
C ALA A 722 22.37 -35.62 14.85
N SER A 723 21.29 -35.12 14.25
CA SER A 723 20.02 -34.86 14.94
C SER A 723 19.18 -36.12 15.06
N ASP A 724 18.18 -36.10 15.94
CA ASP A 724 17.35 -37.27 16.19
C ASP A 724 16.60 -37.74 14.94
N VAL A 725 16.11 -36.83 14.10
CA VAL A 725 15.39 -37.17 12.86
C VAL A 725 16.28 -37.72 11.74
N GLN A 726 17.60 -37.54 11.84
CA GLN A 726 18.55 -37.96 10.81
C GLN A 726 19.03 -39.40 10.97
N VAL A 727 18.68 -40.07 12.06
CA VAL A 727 19.24 -41.38 12.42
C VAL A 727 18.16 -42.43 12.70
N LYS A 728 18.49 -43.68 12.37
CA LYS A 728 17.71 -44.86 12.74
C LYS A 728 18.61 -45.93 13.39
N LEU A 729 18.00 -46.83 14.15
CA LEU A 729 18.68 -47.98 14.73
C LEU A 729 19.19 -48.87 13.59
N ARG A 730 20.43 -49.35 13.69
CA ARG A 730 20.99 -50.29 12.71
C ARG A 730 20.19 -51.59 12.78
N GLU A 731 19.55 -51.98 11.67
CA GLU A 731 18.93 -53.29 11.53
C GLU A 731 20.02 -54.37 11.55
N ALA A 732 19.77 -55.46 12.30
CA ALA A 732 20.74 -56.49 12.63
C ALA A 732 21.26 -57.26 11.40
#